data_AF-A0A0L6JUP2-F1
#
_entry.id   AF-A0A0L6JUP2-F1
#
_cell.length_a   1.000
_cell.length_b   1.000
_cell.length_c   1.000
_cell.angle_alpha   90.00
_cell.angle_beta   90.00
_cell.angle_gamma   90.00
#
_symmetry.space_group_name_H-M   'P 1'
#
loop_
_entity.id
_entity.type
_entity.pdbx_description
1 polymer ?
#
loop_
_entity_poly.entity_id
_entity_poly.type
_entity_poly.pdbx_seq_one_letter_code
_entity_poly.pdbx_strand_id
1 'polypeptide(L)'
;MKKMKLAVCAVTASMLLGAGFLSSKAASELPDRVDNSTLPCFPPIIDQGNASSCQSISTTYYMMTHMTGLKRNLDAKNNEASRLSPMWTFNFLNKGCNEFGSFSQFALRILYHHGAPSLTQLPYKDDIKSSSGWPYDANTWLNAIKNRIDQYGTISIGSTGDETPVKNTDDITELKNYLSKGYIFSFDCSSLGGWQFKDIEDNPATIADNLRSPIGKKIAYAVTGTGESGGHVMTLVGYDDNVWTDINGNGDVDNGEKGALKIANSWGDGQTVHEFTNGDGGFIWLAYDALNRISAVDGAQNFAGRQYAFNGNGYHYKNILYWLTAKKYYTPDLIGKFTINDNRRCDLIVSLGYSDLNSSVPTNEFQFAIFDEGKDVLFTSDITSFFDRAGWMNFNGVFNKYTDGTFYFDFNDLIKKYSLADGKLRRWYLIVKDTGIEKASTIKNFELLGHSLNVIAATGPINKIIKSTDANPLYLDAAVKPMESPKNLKVYFKGQHINFTWDKVDIECEYEVSVNNGPFIEVGSNNFYTHMASPQNKNYTFKVRAVNPTSGRTSSESPALTVKSILRGDVNGDGSIDNNDHILLYSSVNNPETTSMSFNQKAAADINGDSMIDENDVSYLKKFLSGTFTMLPSSVKLINCGDINQDGAIDNSDFNLLYSHIYDVESTPLNIIQEVASDLNGDGRIVLTDASIIKKYTTGSMNKLPIE
;
A
#
# COMPACT_ATOMS: atom_id res chain seq x y z
N MET A 1 -11.25 -8.93 -10.12
CA MET A 1 -10.15 -7.95 -10.17
C MET A 1 -10.10 -7.18 -8.85
N LYS A 2 -8.95 -7.14 -8.16
CA LYS A 2 -8.80 -6.32 -6.95
C LYS A 2 -8.80 -4.85 -7.37
N LYS A 3 -9.75 -4.04 -6.89
CA LYS A 3 -9.68 -2.58 -7.03
C LYS A 3 -8.46 -2.06 -6.25
N MET A 4 -7.74 -1.08 -6.81
CA MET A 4 -6.60 -0.48 -6.11
C MET A 4 -7.10 0.20 -4.84
N LYS A 5 -6.69 -0.31 -3.67
CA LYS A 5 -6.95 0.38 -2.40
C LYS A 5 -5.91 1.49 -2.27
N LEU A 6 -6.37 2.73 -2.39
CA LEU A 6 -5.54 3.91 -2.16
C LEU A 6 -4.90 3.83 -0.77
N ALA A 7 -3.58 3.87 -0.72
CA ALA A 7 -2.90 4.23 0.51
C ALA A 7 -3.09 5.74 0.67
N VAL A 8 -3.70 6.17 1.79
CA VAL A 8 -3.67 7.57 2.19
C VAL A 8 -2.23 7.86 2.62
N CYS A 9 -1.35 8.19 1.68
CA CYS A 9 -0.12 8.87 2.02
C CYS A 9 -0.50 10.30 2.39
N ALA A 10 -0.75 10.53 3.68
CA ALA A 10 -0.68 11.86 4.23
C ALA A 10 0.79 12.31 4.20
N VAL A 11 1.28 12.71 3.02
CA VAL A 11 2.45 13.56 2.97
C VAL A 11 1.97 14.92 3.47
N THR A 12 2.12 15.17 4.76
CA THR A 12 2.12 16.54 5.26
C THR A 12 3.34 17.23 4.67
N ALA A 13 3.15 17.87 3.51
CA ALA A 13 4.03 18.90 3.03
C ALA A 13 3.90 20.11 3.98
N SER A 14 4.54 20.02 5.14
CA SER A 14 4.77 21.16 6.02
C SER A 14 6.14 21.75 5.69
N MET A 15 6.21 22.53 4.61
CA MET A 15 7.21 23.60 4.50
C MET A 15 6.53 24.85 3.95
N LEU A 16 6.42 25.83 4.86
CA LEU A 16 6.20 27.27 4.69
C LEU A 16 5.52 27.75 3.40
N LEU A 17 4.25 28.15 3.53
CA LEU A 17 3.75 29.42 2.97
C LEU A 17 2.69 29.97 3.96
N GLY A 18 2.78 31.27 4.23
CA GLY A 18 2.09 31.92 5.34
C GLY A 18 0.59 32.15 5.15
N ALA A 19 -0.08 32.26 6.30
CA ALA A 19 -1.32 32.98 6.61
C ALA A 19 -2.51 32.92 5.63
N GLY A 20 -3.61 32.32 6.10
CA GLY A 20 -4.96 32.58 5.59
C GLY A 20 -5.94 31.44 5.88
N PHE A 21 -6.66 31.53 7.00
CA PHE A 21 -7.85 30.72 7.24
C PHE A 21 -8.95 31.09 6.22
N LEU A 22 -9.66 30.10 5.68
CA LEU A 22 -11.12 30.01 5.67
C LEU A 22 -11.59 28.64 5.15
N SER A 23 -12.68 28.17 5.74
CA SER A 23 -13.32 26.88 5.46
C SER A 23 -14.03 26.89 4.09
N SER A 24 -13.94 25.79 3.35
CA SER A 24 -15.10 25.22 2.65
C SER A 24 -14.78 23.79 2.20
N LYS A 25 -15.84 22.98 2.13
CA LYS A 25 -15.88 21.63 1.60
C LYS A 25 -15.63 21.69 0.09
N ALA A 26 -14.38 21.79 -0.33
CA ALA A 26 -14.00 21.65 -1.73
C ALA A 26 -13.74 20.16 -2.01
N ALA A 27 -14.54 19.55 -2.89
CA ALA A 27 -14.01 18.46 -3.69
C ALA A 27 -12.82 19.07 -4.46
N SER A 28 -11.59 18.66 -4.16
CA SER A 28 -10.43 19.24 -4.85
C SER A 28 -10.56 18.92 -6.33
N GLU A 29 -10.72 19.94 -7.17
CA GLU A 29 -10.58 19.79 -8.62
C GLU A 29 -9.20 19.18 -8.92
N LEU A 30 -9.16 18.18 -9.79
CA LEU A 30 -7.90 17.56 -10.20
C LEU A 30 -7.06 18.60 -10.93
N PRO A 31 -5.72 18.57 -10.81
CA PRO A 31 -4.87 19.47 -11.58
C PRO A 31 -5.08 19.23 -13.08
N ASP A 32 -4.97 20.28 -13.89
CA ASP A 32 -5.06 20.22 -15.35
C ASP A 32 -3.87 19.47 -15.98
N ARG A 33 -2.77 19.33 -15.23
CA ARG A 33 -1.57 18.60 -15.64
C ARG A 33 -0.85 17.93 -14.48
N VAL A 34 -0.21 16.81 -14.78
CA VAL A 34 0.65 16.06 -13.86
C VAL A 34 1.83 15.49 -14.64
N ASP A 35 3.04 15.67 -14.11
CA ASP A 35 4.24 15.03 -14.64
C ASP A 35 5.04 14.34 -13.51
N ASN A 36 4.75 13.05 -13.29
CA ASN A 36 5.43 12.28 -12.26
C ASN A 36 6.88 11.93 -12.62
N SER A 37 7.30 12.14 -13.88
CA SER A 37 8.70 11.94 -14.27
C SER A 37 9.63 12.97 -13.63
N THR A 38 9.09 14.09 -13.14
CA THR A 38 9.84 15.14 -12.43
C THR A 38 10.11 14.81 -10.96
N LEU A 39 9.39 13.84 -10.39
CA LEU A 39 9.52 13.47 -8.98
C LEU A 39 10.88 12.80 -8.70
N PRO A 40 11.46 12.97 -7.49
CA PRO A 40 12.73 12.34 -7.12
C PRO A 40 12.73 10.81 -7.23
N CYS A 41 11.56 10.18 -7.13
CA CYS A 41 11.44 8.72 -7.22
C CYS A 41 11.44 8.18 -8.66
N PHE A 42 11.27 9.01 -9.70
CA PHE A 42 11.31 8.53 -11.09
C PHE A 42 12.76 8.44 -11.59
N PRO A 43 13.25 7.24 -11.97
CA PRO A 43 14.63 7.08 -12.40
C PRO A 43 14.88 7.66 -13.80
N PRO A 44 16.14 7.95 -14.18
CA PRO A 44 16.47 8.46 -15.51
C PRO A 44 16.07 7.50 -16.62
N ILE A 45 15.74 8.02 -17.81
CA ILE A 45 15.49 7.22 -19.01
C ILE A 45 16.73 6.38 -19.36
N ILE A 46 16.51 5.13 -19.77
CA ILE A 46 17.55 4.23 -20.24
C ILE A 46 17.23 3.67 -21.63
N ASP A 47 18.27 3.15 -22.28
CA ASP A 47 18.16 2.46 -23.56
C ASP A 47 18.17 0.94 -23.35
N GLN A 48 17.17 0.26 -23.90
CA GLN A 48 17.10 -1.20 -23.90
C GLN A 48 18.15 -1.83 -24.82
N GLY A 49 18.66 -1.07 -25.79
CA GLY A 49 19.60 -1.54 -26.80
C GLY A 49 19.04 -2.70 -27.62
N ASN A 50 19.85 -3.73 -27.85
CA ASN A 50 19.45 -4.90 -28.63
C ASN A 50 18.69 -5.96 -27.81
N ALA A 51 18.45 -5.72 -26.53
CA ALA A 51 17.66 -6.62 -25.71
C ALA A 51 16.16 -6.33 -25.86
N SER A 52 15.36 -7.36 -26.03
CA SER A 52 13.88 -7.31 -26.01
C SER A 52 13.34 -7.11 -24.58
N SER A 53 13.89 -6.14 -23.84
CA SER A 53 13.70 -5.95 -22.40
C SER A 53 12.71 -4.84 -22.03
N CYS A 54 12.04 -4.20 -23.01
CA CYS A 54 11.08 -3.10 -22.80
C CYS A 54 10.08 -3.37 -21.67
N GLN A 55 9.54 -4.60 -21.63
CA GLN A 55 8.67 -5.09 -20.58
C GLN A 55 9.29 -4.93 -19.18
N SER A 56 10.51 -5.43 -19.00
CA SER A 56 11.21 -5.41 -17.71
C SER A 56 11.69 -4.01 -17.35
N ILE A 57 12.05 -3.17 -18.32
CA ILE A 57 12.37 -1.77 -18.08
C ILE A 57 11.12 -1.02 -17.61
N SER A 58 10.00 -1.14 -18.31
CA SER A 58 8.75 -0.47 -17.92
C SER A 58 8.25 -0.92 -16.53
N THR A 59 8.21 -2.22 -16.28
CA THR A 59 7.65 -2.77 -15.03
C THR A 59 8.59 -2.66 -13.84
N THR A 60 9.86 -3.03 -13.99
CA THR A 60 10.82 -3.10 -12.88
C THR A 60 11.62 -1.82 -12.74
N TYR A 61 12.22 -1.35 -13.83
CA TYR A 61 13.10 -0.19 -13.76
C TYR A 61 12.32 1.11 -13.58
N TYR A 62 11.27 1.39 -14.35
CA TYR A 62 10.45 2.61 -14.18
C TYR A 62 9.39 2.44 -13.09
N MET A 63 8.39 1.58 -13.30
CA MET A 63 7.22 1.50 -12.40
C MET A 63 7.59 1.04 -10.98
N MET A 64 8.29 -0.08 -10.81
CA MET A 64 8.61 -0.58 -9.47
C MET A 64 9.56 0.33 -8.70
N THR A 65 10.61 0.85 -9.35
CA THR A 65 11.50 1.85 -8.73
C THR A 65 10.72 3.07 -8.26
N HIS A 66 9.89 3.65 -9.14
CA HIS A 66 9.11 4.84 -8.82
C HIS A 66 8.14 4.61 -7.67
N MET A 67 7.34 3.54 -7.73
CA MET A 67 6.37 3.24 -6.67
C MET A 67 7.06 2.89 -5.34
N THR A 68 8.26 2.29 -5.38
CA THR A 68 9.08 2.03 -4.19
C THR A 68 9.63 3.32 -3.62
N GLY A 69 10.18 4.20 -4.46
CA GLY A 69 10.67 5.51 -4.05
C GLY A 69 9.56 6.41 -3.51
N LEU A 70 8.37 6.37 -4.10
CA LEU A 70 7.20 7.10 -3.59
C LEU A 70 6.77 6.61 -2.20
N LYS A 71 6.76 5.28 -1.97
CA LYS A 71 6.35 4.71 -0.66
C LYS A 71 7.43 4.85 0.41
N ARG A 72 8.70 4.84 0.04
CA ARG A 72 9.86 4.85 0.96
C ARG A 72 10.62 6.18 0.99
N ASN A 73 10.14 7.19 0.28
CA ASN A 73 10.78 8.50 0.11
C ASN A 73 12.24 8.40 -0.39
N LEU A 74 12.47 7.66 -1.48
CA LEU A 74 13.79 7.45 -2.08
C LEU A 74 13.99 8.35 -3.31
N ASP A 75 15.21 8.88 -3.45
CA ASP A 75 15.66 9.64 -4.62
C ASP A 75 16.26 8.72 -5.68
N ALA A 76 15.43 7.96 -6.39
CA ALA A 76 15.89 7.10 -7.48
C ALA A 76 16.37 7.90 -8.71
N LYS A 77 16.00 9.17 -8.83
CA LYS A 77 16.47 10.06 -9.90
C LYS A 77 17.98 10.26 -9.79
N ASN A 78 18.48 10.57 -8.59
CA ASN A 78 19.89 10.88 -8.37
C ASN A 78 20.68 9.76 -7.67
N ASN A 79 20.03 8.74 -7.11
CA ASN A 79 20.70 7.62 -6.42
C ASN A 79 20.45 6.27 -7.10
N GLU A 80 21.48 5.73 -7.74
CA GLU A 80 21.43 4.43 -8.43
C GLU A 80 21.09 3.25 -7.50
N ALA A 81 21.50 3.28 -6.23
CA ALA A 81 21.20 2.21 -5.27
C ALA A 81 19.69 2.12 -4.95
N SER A 82 18.93 3.19 -5.23
CA SER A 82 17.47 3.23 -5.08
C SER A 82 16.72 2.76 -6.34
N ARG A 83 17.43 2.44 -7.43
CA ARG A 83 16.85 1.94 -8.69
C ARG A 83 16.82 0.42 -8.66
N LEU A 84 15.76 -0.18 -9.18
CA LEU A 84 15.59 -1.63 -9.22
C LEU A 84 15.99 -2.19 -10.59
N SER A 85 16.63 -3.36 -10.60
CA SER A 85 17.24 -3.89 -11.81
C SER A 85 16.23 -4.57 -12.74
N PRO A 86 16.09 -4.13 -14.00
CA PRO A 86 15.23 -4.80 -14.96
C PRO A 86 15.82 -6.14 -15.45
N MET A 87 17.12 -6.38 -15.27
CA MET A 87 17.73 -7.68 -15.59
C MET A 87 17.15 -8.82 -14.76
N TRP A 88 16.68 -8.51 -13.55
CA TRP A 88 16.09 -9.51 -12.67
C TRP A 88 14.87 -10.16 -13.31
N THR A 89 13.87 -9.37 -13.70
CA THR A 89 12.68 -9.89 -14.37
C THR A 89 12.99 -10.35 -15.79
N PHE A 90 13.87 -9.67 -16.50
CA PHE A 90 14.21 -10.02 -17.89
C PHE A 90 14.81 -11.42 -17.97
N ASN A 91 15.80 -11.75 -17.15
CA ASN A 91 16.47 -13.05 -17.20
C ASN A 91 15.56 -14.23 -16.86
N PHE A 92 14.52 -14.01 -16.05
CA PHE A 92 13.52 -15.04 -15.79
C PHE A 92 12.53 -15.23 -16.96
N LEU A 93 12.31 -14.21 -17.77
CA LEU A 93 11.24 -14.15 -18.76
C LEU A 93 11.72 -14.29 -20.22
N ASN A 94 13.00 -14.03 -20.48
CA ASN A 94 13.57 -13.97 -21.84
C ASN A 94 13.93 -15.34 -22.44
N LYS A 95 13.56 -16.44 -21.78
CA LYS A 95 13.85 -17.81 -22.24
C LYS A 95 15.35 -18.06 -22.49
N GLY A 96 16.24 -17.36 -21.78
CA GLY A 96 17.69 -17.48 -21.95
C GLY A 96 18.24 -16.84 -23.23
N CYS A 97 17.47 -16.00 -23.92
CA CYS A 97 17.91 -15.31 -25.14
C CYS A 97 17.49 -13.84 -25.11
N ASN A 98 18.37 -12.93 -25.53
CA ASN A 98 18.14 -11.49 -25.49
C ASN A 98 17.04 -11.00 -26.46
N GLU A 99 16.65 -11.81 -27.45
CA GLU A 99 15.67 -11.44 -28.48
C GLU A 99 14.22 -11.71 -28.09
N PHE A 100 13.96 -12.44 -27.00
CA PHE A 100 12.59 -12.76 -26.58
C PHE A 100 12.05 -11.76 -25.54
N GLY A 101 10.96 -11.10 -25.92
CA GLY A 101 10.14 -10.30 -25.00
C GLY A 101 9.18 -11.15 -24.17
N SER A 102 8.44 -10.49 -23.29
CA SER A 102 7.41 -11.08 -22.44
C SER A 102 6.28 -10.08 -22.18
N PHE A 103 5.35 -10.42 -21.28
CA PHE A 103 4.20 -9.58 -20.94
C PHE A 103 4.30 -8.99 -19.53
N SER A 104 3.69 -7.81 -19.31
CA SER A 104 3.80 -7.07 -18.05
C SER A 104 3.31 -7.85 -16.82
N GLN A 105 2.24 -8.64 -16.95
CA GLN A 105 1.68 -9.45 -15.86
C GLN A 105 2.67 -10.46 -15.27
N PHE A 106 3.58 -11.00 -16.10
CA PHE A 106 4.52 -12.02 -15.64
C PHE A 106 5.65 -11.41 -14.82
N ALA A 107 6.17 -10.25 -15.22
CA ALA A 107 7.12 -9.54 -14.37
C ALA A 107 6.46 -9.12 -13.07
N LEU A 108 5.24 -8.56 -13.10
CA LEU A 108 4.53 -8.18 -11.88
C LEU A 108 4.34 -9.37 -10.92
N ARG A 109 4.04 -10.55 -11.46
CA ARG A 109 3.98 -11.79 -10.67
C ARG A 109 5.33 -12.16 -10.04
N ILE A 110 6.44 -12.04 -10.80
CA ILE A 110 7.79 -12.25 -10.26
C ILE A 110 8.08 -11.24 -9.15
N LEU A 111 7.84 -9.95 -9.39
CA LEU A 111 8.07 -8.88 -8.42
C LEU A 111 7.22 -9.08 -7.15
N TYR A 112 6.00 -9.62 -7.30
CA TYR A 112 5.12 -9.92 -6.17
C TYR A 112 5.67 -11.05 -5.30
N HIS A 113 6.24 -12.11 -5.88
CA HIS A 113 6.74 -13.26 -5.11
C HIS A 113 8.22 -13.18 -4.73
N HIS A 114 9.02 -12.44 -5.49
CA HIS A 114 10.49 -12.44 -5.40
C HIS A 114 11.11 -11.05 -5.32
N GLY A 115 10.36 -9.98 -5.58
CA GLY A 115 10.87 -8.61 -5.61
C GLY A 115 11.93 -8.43 -6.70
N ALA A 116 12.84 -7.48 -6.50
CA ALA A 116 13.97 -7.22 -7.39
C ALA A 116 15.15 -6.59 -6.62
N PRO A 117 16.40 -6.94 -6.94
CA PRO A 117 17.57 -6.32 -6.35
C PRO A 117 17.75 -4.88 -6.89
N SER A 118 18.61 -4.11 -6.23
CA SER A 118 19.00 -2.80 -6.76
C SER A 118 19.83 -2.92 -8.05
N LEU A 119 19.86 -1.86 -8.84
CA LEU A 119 20.66 -1.77 -10.05
C LEU A 119 22.16 -1.92 -9.75
N THR A 120 22.62 -1.43 -8.59
CA THR A 120 24.02 -1.60 -8.16
C THR A 120 24.40 -3.06 -7.88
N GLN A 121 23.43 -3.89 -7.49
CA GLN A 121 23.65 -5.33 -7.22
C GLN A 121 23.53 -6.18 -8.48
N LEU A 122 22.66 -5.78 -9.41
CA LEU A 122 22.51 -6.42 -10.70
C LEU A 122 22.45 -5.34 -11.80
N PRO A 123 23.59 -4.88 -12.32
CA PRO A 123 23.62 -3.82 -13.33
C PRO A 123 22.90 -4.21 -14.63
N TYR A 124 22.28 -3.24 -15.29
CA TYR A 124 21.68 -3.45 -16.60
C TYR A 124 22.75 -3.64 -17.67
N LYS A 125 22.59 -4.66 -18.52
CA LYS A 125 23.44 -4.96 -19.66
C LYS A 125 22.60 -5.61 -20.75
N ASP A 126 22.68 -5.09 -21.96
CA ASP A 126 21.91 -5.52 -23.13
C ASP A 126 22.62 -6.61 -23.97
N ASP A 127 23.66 -7.24 -23.41
CA ASP A 127 24.45 -8.27 -24.07
C ASP A 127 23.95 -9.70 -23.81
N ILE A 128 24.20 -10.61 -24.76
CA ILE A 128 23.72 -11.99 -24.73
C ILE A 128 24.22 -12.81 -23.53
N LYS A 129 25.42 -12.50 -23.01
CA LYS A 129 26.02 -13.21 -21.88
C LYS A 129 25.32 -12.83 -20.58
N SER A 130 24.94 -11.57 -20.45
CA SER A 130 24.21 -11.07 -19.28
C SER A 130 22.74 -11.51 -19.28
N SER A 131 22.14 -11.73 -20.46
CA SER A 131 20.75 -12.15 -20.61
C SER A 131 20.52 -13.66 -20.52
N SER A 132 21.53 -14.49 -20.80
CA SER A 132 21.35 -15.95 -20.90
C SER A 132 21.25 -16.67 -19.55
N GLY A 133 21.83 -16.13 -18.49
CA GLY A 133 21.86 -16.72 -17.15
C GLY A 133 20.78 -16.19 -16.21
N TRP A 134 20.38 -16.97 -15.22
CA TRP A 134 19.60 -16.48 -14.09
C TRP A 134 20.51 -15.89 -13.02
N PRO A 135 20.07 -14.89 -12.26
CA PRO A 135 20.76 -14.50 -11.03
C PRO A 135 20.75 -15.69 -10.05
N TYR A 136 21.91 -16.23 -9.71
CA TYR A 136 22.04 -17.39 -8.80
C TYR A 136 22.94 -17.13 -7.58
N ASP A 137 23.34 -15.86 -7.39
CA ASP A 137 24.05 -15.41 -6.19
C ASP A 137 23.08 -15.22 -5.01
N ALA A 138 23.50 -15.74 -3.86
CA ALA A 138 22.76 -15.72 -2.62
C ALA A 138 22.35 -14.30 -2.18
N ASN A 139 23.26 -13.33 -2.23
CA ASN A 139 22.98 -11.99 -1.74
C ASN A 139 22.02 -11.24 -2.68
N THR A 140 22.09 -11.46 -3.98
CA THR A 140 21.15 -10.86 -4.94
C THR A 140 19.71 -11.27 -4.61
N TRP A 141 19.48 -12.56 -4.33
CA TRP A 141 18.16 -13.07 -3.93
C TRP A 141 17.66 -12.49 -2.61
N LEU A 142 18.53 -12.43 -1.59
CA LEU A 142 18.17 -11.86 -0.30
C LEU A 142 17.78 -10.38 -0.40
N ASN A 143 18.47 -9.60 -1.25
CA ASN A 143 18.12 -8.21 -1.49
C ASN A 143 16.84 -8.06 -2.32
N ALA A 144 16.62 -8.95 -3.29
CA ALA A 144 15.39 -8.95 -4.08
C ALA A 144 14.15 -9.15 -3.20
N ILE A 145 14.20 -10.10 -2.26
CA ILE A 145 13.11 -10.36 -1.32
C ILE A 145 12.70 -9.08 -0.59
N LYS A 146 13.65 -8.26 -0.12
CA LYS A 146 13.36 -7.02 0.64
C LYS A 146 12.57 -5.97 -0.16
N ASN A 147 12.56 -6.11 -1.47
CA ASN A 147 11.87 -5.21 -2.39
C ASN A 147 10.61 -5.83 -2.99
N ARG A 148 10.08 -6.94 -2.47
CA ARG A 148 8.78 -7.48 -2.93
C ARG A 148 7.70 -6.38 -2.95
N ILE A 149 6.94 -6.33 -4.04
CA ILE A 149 5.79 -5.42 -4.15
C ILE A 149 4.65 -5.87 -3.24
N ASP A 150 3.76 -4.95 -2.89
CA ASP A 150 2.65 -5.23 -1.99
C ASP A 150 1.44 -5.82 -2.72
N GLN A 151 0.96 -5.14 -3.74
CA GLN A 151 -0.14 -5.58 -4.60
C GLN A 151 0.13 -5.12 -6.04
N TYR A 152 -0.51 -5.78 -6.99
CA TYR A 152 -0.53 -5.38 -8.39
C TYR A 152 -1.89 -5.70 -9.01
N GLY A 153 -2.18 -5.08 -10.15
CA GLY A 153 -3.42 -5.30 -10.88
C GLY A 153 -3.50 -4.45 -12.13
N THR A 154 -4.72 -4.27 -12.62
CA THR A 154 -5.01 -3.45 -13.78
C THR A 154 -6.09 -2.41 -13.47
N ILE A 155 -6.09 -1.33 -14.25
CA ILE A 155 -7.24 -0.46 -14.49
C ILE A 155 -7.51 -0.46 -15.99
N SER A 156 -8.73 -0.07 -16.39
CA SER A 156 -9.08 0.03 -17.82
C SER A 156 -9.77 1.35 -18.13
N ILE A 157 -9.51 1.88 -19.32
CA ILE A 157 -10.26 3.01 -19.88
C ILE A 157 -11.29 2.45 -20.86
N GLY A 158 -12.55 2.81 -20.65
CA GLY A 158 -13.68 2.27 -21.39
C GLY A 158 -14.13 0.87 -20.95
N SER A 159 -15.25 0.45 -21.54
CA SER A 159 -15.79 -0.91 -21.38
C SER A 159 -15.40 -1.81 -22.55
N THR A 160 -15.50 -3.13 -22.39
CA THR A 160 -15.25 -4.07 -23.49
C THR A 160 -16.19 -3.77 -24.65
N GLY A 161 -15.63 -3.52 -25.83
CA GLY A 161 -16.41 -3.22 -27.05
C GLY A 161 -16.82 -1.76 -27.22
N ASP A 162 -16.49 -0.86 -26.29
CA ASP A 162 -16.70 0.58 -26.44
C ASP A 162 -15.66 1.16 -27.40
N GLU A 163 -16.08 1.54 -28.61
CA GLU A 163 -15.16 1.97 -29.67
C GLU A 163 -14.67 3.42 -29.53
N THR A 164 -15.36 4.24 -28.74
CA THR A 164 -15.02 5.66 -28.49
C THR A 164 -15.17 6.01 -27.00
N PRO A 165 -14.35 5.40 -26.12
CA PRO A 165 -14.46 5.59 -24.67
C PRO A 165 -13.99 6.97 -24.18
N VAL A 166 -13.26 7.74 -25.00
CA VAL A 166 -12.69 9.04 -24.62
C VAL A 166 -13.11 10.09 -25.64
N LYS A 167 -13.97 11.02 -25.25
CA LYS A 167 -14.53 12.07 -26.11
C LYS A 167 -14.01 13.46 -25.75
N ASN A 168 -13.57 13.64 -24.52
CA ASN A 168 -12.98 14.86 -24.01
C ASN A 168 -12.09 14.55 -22.78
N THR A 169 -11.57 15.59 -22.15
CA THR A 169 -10.65 15.51 -21.01
C THR A 169 -11.26 14.84 -19.77
N ASP A 170 -12.58 14.84 -19.59
CA ASP A 170 -13.23 14.37 -18.36
C ASP A 170 -13.39 12.83 -18.31
N ASP A 171 -13.29 12.16 -19.47
CA ASP A 171 -13.56 10.73 -19.62
C ASP A 171 -12.50 9.80 -18.99
N ILE A 172 -11.35 10.35 -18.58
CA ILE A 172 -10.27 9.62 -17.92
C ILE A 172 -10.02 10.05 -16.46
N THR A 173 -11.04 10.62 -15.80
CA THR A 173 -10.96 11.14 -14.42
C THR A 173 -10.38 10.14 -13.40
N GLU A 174 -10.72 8.85 -13.49
CA GLU A 174 -10.16 7.84 -12.57
C GLU A 174 -8.62 7.72 -12.71
N LEU A 175 -8.12 7.68 -13.95
CA LEU A 175 -6.69 7.63 -14.24
C LEU A 175 -5.99 8.89 -13.72
N LYS A 176 -6.56 10.07 -13.97
CA LYS A 176 -6.03 11.35 -13.49
C LYS A 176 -5.96 11.43 -11.97
N ASN A 177 -6.96 10.89 -11.26
CA ASN A 177 -6.96 10.81 -9.81
C ASN A 177 -5.85 9.91 -9.24
N TYR A 178 -5.36 8.93 -9.99
CA TYR A 178 -4.18 8.15 -9.60
C TYR A 178 -2.87 8.86 -9.97
N LEU A 179 -2.77 9.40 -11.19
CA LEU A 179 -1.59 10.15 -11.65
C LEU A 179 -1.30 11.34 -10.72
N SER A 180 -2.32 12.12 -10.33
CA SER A 180 -2.20 13.25 -9.39
C SER A 180 -1.70 12.88 -7.99
N LYS A 181 -1.75 11.59 -7.63
CA LYS A 181 -1.20 11.05 -6.37
C LYS A 181 0.18 10.44 -6.53
N GLY A 182 0.82 10.64 -7.68
CA GLY A 182 2.15 10.14 -7.99
C GLY A 182 2.17 8.71 -8.54
N TYR A 183 1.04 8.05 -8.77
CA TYR A 183 1.04 6.69 -9.34
C TYR A 183 1.43 6.73 -10.82
N ILE A 184 2.12 5.71 -11.31
CA ILE A 184 2.45 5.53 -12.73
C ILE A 184 2.10 4.12 -13.17
N PHE A 185 1.97 3.90 -14.48
CA PHE A 185 1.39 2.66 -15.02
C PHE A 185 2.25 2.10 -16.16
N SER A 186 2.50 0.79 -16.16
CA SER A 186 3.00 0.11 -17.36
C SER A 186 1.83 -0.25 -18.26
N PHE A 187 2.04 -0.27 -19.58
CA PHE A 187 1.05 -0.79 -20.52
C PHE A 187 1.73 -1.51 -21.67
N ASP A 188 1.02 -2.50 -22.20
CA ASP A 188 1.41 -3.27 -23.36
C ASP A 188 0.72 -2.68 -24.60
N CYS A 189 1.44 -2.47 -25.69
CA CYS A 189 0.93 -1.88 -26.93
C CYS A 189 1.50 -2.57 -28.17
N SER A 190 1.01 -2.18 -29.35
CA SER A 190 1.68 -2.50 -30.60
C SER A 190 3.02 -1.78 -30.73
N SER A 191 3.91 -2.27 -31.58
CA SER A 191 5.10 -1.52 -31.98
C SER A 191 4.73 -0.15 -32.56
N LEU A 192 5.61 0.84 -32.35
CA LEU A 192 5.38 2.22 -32.76
C LEU A 192 5.32 2.41 -34.28
N GLY A 193 5.72 1.43 -35.09
CA GLY A 193 5.57 1.48 -36.54
C GLY A 193 4.10 1.56 -37.02
N GLY A 194 3.15 1.17 -36.17
CA GLY A 194 1.70 1.32 -36.43
C GLY A 194 1.07 2.58 -35.82
N TRP A 195 1.86 3.48 -35.23
CA TRP A 195 1.37 4.70 -34.59
C TRP A 195 1.45 5.88 -35.56
N GLN A 196 0.41 6.71 -35.58
CA GLN A 196 0.32 7.90 -36.43
C GLN A 196 0.63 9.14 -35.60
N PHE A 197 1.47 10.02 -36.14
CA PHE A 197 1.98 11.20 -35.43
C PHE A 197 1.64 12.51 -36.14
N LYS A 198 1.43 13.55 -35.34
CA LYS A 198 1.33 14.97 -35.73
C LYS A 198 2.23 15.81 -34.83
N ASP A 199 2.33 17.10 -35.11
CA ASP A 199 2.96 18.07 -34.22
C ASP A 199 1.94 18.59 -33.20
N ILE A 200 2.40 18.88 -31.98
CA ILE A 200 1.62 19.57 -30.97
C ILE A 200 1.55 21.05 -31.35
N GLU A 201 0.33 21.58 -31.40
CA GLU A 201 0.04 22.93 -31.86
C GLU A 201 -0.08 23.91 -30.68
N ASP A 202 0.16 25.19 -30.95
CA ASP A 202 -0.09 26.29 -30.00
C ASP A 202 -1.55 26.73 -30.12
N ASN A 203 -2.30 26.72 -29.04
CA ASN A 203 -3.69 27.15 -29.00
C ASN A 203 -3.74 28.68 -28.90
N PRO A 204 -4.10 29.41 -29.98
CA PRO A 204 -4.08 30.87 -29.95
C PRO A 204 -5.11 31.47 -28.97
N ALA A 205 -6.08 30.69 -28.50
CA ALA A 205 -7.14 31.15 -27.60
C ALA A 205 -6.75 31.13 -26.12
N THR A 206 -5.63 30.52 -25.74
CA THR A 206 -5.20 30.42 -24.33
C THR A 206 -3.68 30.39 -24.22
N ILE A 207 -3.15 30.69 -23.03
CA ILE A 207 -1.73 30.50 -22.70
C ILE A 207 -1.50 29.28 -21.82
N ALA A 208 -2.55 28.51 -21.52
CA ALA A 208 -2.47 27.39 -20.60
C ALA A 208 -1.57 26.27 -21.13
N ASP A 209 -1.55 26.06 -22.44
CA ASP A 209 -0.68 25.12 -23.14
C ASP A 209 0.74 25.65 -23.35
N ASN A 210 1.00 26.95 -23.14
CA ASN A 210 2.30 27.60 -23.29
C ASN A 210 3.24 27.40 -22.07
N LEU A 211 2.70 27.04 -20.91
CA LEU A 211 3.49 26.83 -19.70
C LEU A 211 4.10 25.41 -19.68
N ARG A 212 5.44 25.32 -19.76
CA ARG A 212 6.18 24.03 -19.87
C ARG A 212 5.73 23.20 -21.08
N SER A 213 5.45 23.91 -22.17
CA SER A 213 4.77 23.39 -23.34
C SER A 213 5.59 22.36 -24.13
N PRO A 214 4.98 21.24 -24.54
CA PRO A 214 5.49 20.37 -25.58
C PRO A 214 5.12 20.83 -27.00
N ILE A 215 4.74 22.10 -27.22
CA ILE A 215 4.50 22.66 -28.56
C ILE A 215 5.67 22.35 -29.51
N GLY A 216 5.33 21.91 -30.72
CA GLY A 216 6.28 21.48 -31.75
C GLY A 216 6.93 20.11 -31.51
N LYS A 217 6.61 19.41 -30.42
CA LYS A 217 6.97 18.00 -30.25
C LYS A 217 5.96 17.10 -30.97
N LYS A 218 6.36 15.86 -31.23
CA LYS A 218 5.48 14.85 -31.84
C LYS A 218 4.48 14.29 -30.83
N ILE A 219 3.26 14.12 -31.28
CA ILE A 219 2.17 13.47 -30.56
C ILE A 219 1.54 12.37 -31.39
N ALA A 220 1.39 11.19 -30.80
CA ALA A 220 0.66 10.10 -31.39
C ALA A 220 -0.85 10.34 -31.24
N TYR A 221 -1.59 10.35 -32.35
CA TYR A 221 -3.03 10.65 -32.35
C TYR A 221 -3.91 9.46 -32.77
N ALA A 222 -3.32 8.41 -33.37
CA ALA A 222 -4.02 7.17 -33.68
C ALA A 222 -3.06 5.97 -33.71
N VAL A 223 -3.59 4.78 -33.43
CA VAL A 223 -2.88 3.50 -33.59
C VAL A 223 -3.60 2.68 -34.65
N THR A 224 -2.94 2.40 -35.77
CA THR A 224 -3.55 1.88 -37.00
C THR A 224 -3.14 0.46 -37.34
N GLY A 225 -2.35 -0.20 -36.48
CA GLY A 225 -2.00 -1.60 -36.66
C GLY A 225 -1.02 -2.12 -35.62
N THR A 226 -0.85 -3.44 -35.64
CA THR A 226 0.28 -4.13 -35.03
C THR A 226 1.43 -4.04 -36.04
N GLY A 227 2.43 -3.18 -35.82
CA GLY A 227 3.54 -3.07 -36.77
C GLY A 227 4.24 -4.42 -37.01
N GLU A 228 4.96 -4.54 -38.13
CA GLU A 228 5.67 -5.77 -38.54
C GLU A 228 6.68 -6.28 -37.49
N SER A 229 7.04 -5.46 -36.50
CA SER A 229 8.03 -5.71 -35.45
C SER A 229 7.46 -6.29 -34.14
N GLY A 230 6.16 -6.59 -34.05
CA GLY A 230 5.54 -7.15 -32.84
C GLY A 230 5.01 -6.11 -31.85
N GLY A 231 5.02 -6.45 -30.55
CA GLY A 231 4.52 -5.61 -29.45
C GLY A 231 5.60 -4.80 -28.74
N HIS A 232 5.19 -3.81 -27.94
CA HIS A 232 6.07 -2.97 -27.13
C HIS A 232 5.47 -2.71 -25.75
N VAL A 233 6.29 -2.28 -24.78
CA VAL A 233 5.83 -1.97 -23.41
C VAL A 233 6.47 -0.67 -22.95
N MET A 234 5.65 0.27 -22.46
CA MET A 234 6.08 1.59 -22.03
C MET A 234 5.38 2.00 -20.73
N THR A 235 5.83 3.10 -20.11
CA THR A 235 5.30 3.58 -18.83
C THR A 235 4.59 4.92 -18.98
N LEU A 236 3.32 4.98 -18.61
CA LEU A 236 2.54 6.21 -18.47
C LEU A 236 2.93 6.94 -17.18
N VAL A 237 3.42 8.18 -17.31
CA VAL A 237 3.98 8.97 -16.20
C VAL A 237 3.22 10.26 -15.91
N GLY A 238 2.27 10.66 -16.74
CA GLY A 238 1.60 11.93 -16.57
C GLY A 238 0.52 12.22 -17.61
N TYR A 239 -0.08 13.38 -17.49
CA TYR A 239 -1.07 13.90 -18.42
C TYR A 239 -1.05 15.44 -18.45
N ASP A 240 -1.58 16.01 -19.51
CA ASP A 240 -1.82 17.45 -19.63
C ASP A 240 -3.08 17.70 -20.47
N ASP A 241 -4.09 18.32 -19.87
CA ASP A 241 -5.40 18.62 -20.50
C ASP A 241 -5.33 19.76 -21.51
N ASN A 242 -4.23 20.52 -21.51
CA ASN A 242 -4.08 21.70 -22.35
C ASN A 242 -3.34 21.40 -23.66
N VAL A 243 -2.63 20.27 -23.73
CA VAL A 243 -1.99 19.82 -24.98
C VAL A 243 -3.07 19.50 -26.01
N TRP A 244 -2.89 19.97 -27.24
CA TRP A 244 -3.79 19.64 -28.33
C TRP A 244 -3.03 19.48 -29.66
N THR A 245 -3.68 18.89 -30.65
CA THR A 245 -3.19 18.77 -32.02
C THR A 245 -4.39 18.74 -32.96
N ASP A 246 -4.26 19.37 -34.13
CA ASP A 246 -5.33 19.42 -35.13
C ASP A 246 -5.47 18.06 -35.83
N ILE A 247 -6.39 17.20 -35.33
CA ILE A 247 -6.57 15.82 -35.78
C ILE A 247 -7.26 15.79 -37.15
N ASN A 248 -8.28 16.62 -37.37
CA ASN A 248 -9.07 16.62 -38.61
C ASN A 248 -8.52 17.59 -39.69
N GLY A 249 -7.56 18.45 -39.36
CA GLY A 249 -6.94 19.39 -40.29
C GLY A 249 -7.78 20.64 -40.57
N ASN A 250 -8.72 21.00 -39.69
CA ASN A 250 -9.62 22.14 -39.89
C ASN A 250 -9.04 23.47 -39.37
N GLY A 251 -7.96 23.43 -38.57
CA GLY A 251 -7.32 24.60 -37.95
C GLY A 251 -8.07 25.19 -36.74
N ASP A 252 -9.14 24.55 -36.28
CA ASP A 252 -9.91 24.91 -35.10
C ASP A 252 -9.66 23.91 -33.97
N VAL A 253 -9.84 24.33 -32.71
CA VAL A 253 -9.61 23.45 -31.55
C VAL A 253 -10.90 22.74 -31.16
N ASP A 254 -11.00 21.44 -31.45
CA ASP A 254 -12.15 20.61 -31.10
C ASP A 254 -12.02 19.95 -29.71
N ASN A 255 -13.14 19.67 -29.04
CA ASN A 255 -13.13 19.06 -27.70
C ASN A 255 -12.42 17.69 -27.66
N GLY A 256 -12.52 16.91 -28.74
CA GLY A 256 -11.87 15.60 -28.86
C GLY A 256 -10.37 15.66 -29.16
N GLU A 257 -9.84 16.84 -29.48
CA GLU A 257 -8.43 17.07 -29.79
C GLU A 257 -7.59 17.47 -28.57
N LYS A 258 -8.27 17.86 -27.49
CA LYS A 258 -7.62 18.29 -26.25
C LYS A 258 -7.24 17.12 -25.36
N GLY A 259 -6.07 17.27 -24.77
CA GLY A 259 -5.52 16.41 -23.75
C GLY A 259 -4.56 15.37 -24.31
N ALA A 260 -3.45 15.19 -23.60
CA ALA A 260 -2.46 14.18 -23.93
C ALA A 260 -1.93 13.48 -22.67
N LEU A 261 -1.50 12.24 -22.86
CA LEU A 261 -0.77 11.44 -21.89
C LEU A 261 0.73 11.53 -22.19
N LYS A 262 1.55 11.58 -21.13
CA LYS A 262 3.02 11.58 -21.22
C LYS A 262 3.56 10.19 -20.89
N ILE A 263 4.38 9.64 -21.78
CA ILE A 263 4.85 8.25 -21.73
C ILE A 263 6.38 8.23 -21.73
N ALA A 264 6.98 7.48 -20.80
CA ALA A 264 8.40 7.16 -20.80
C ALA A 264 8.67 5.91 -21.65
N ASN A 265 9.59 6.03 -22.61
CA ASN A 265 10.05 4.93 -23.45
C ASN A 265 11.39 4.35 -22.93
N SER A 266 11.85 3.25 -23.53
CA SER A 266 13.09 2.55 -23.18
C SER A 266 14.10 2.55 -24.32
N TRP A 267 14.14 3.60 -25.14
CA TRP A 267 15.06 3.75 -26.27
C TRP A 267 16.04 4.91 -26.04
N GLY A 268 16.40 5.19 -24.79
CA GLY A 268 17.33 6.27 -24.45
C GLY A 268 16.72 7.68 -24.54
N ASP A 269 17.52 8.66 -24.15
CA ASP A 269 17.18 10.09 -24.06
C ASP A 269 17.80 10.94 -25.18
N GLY A 270 18.58 10.31 -26.06
CA GLY A 270 19.28 10.98 -27.15
C GLY A 270 18.32 11.54 -28.20
N GLN A 271 18.62 12.73 -28.72
CA GLN A 271 17.80 13.42 -29.73
C GLN A 271 17.68 12.66 -31.07
N THR A 272 18.53 11.67 -31.31
CA THR A 272 18.56 10.89 -32.55
C THR A 272 17.83 9.55 -32.45
N VAL A 273 17.30 9.19 -31.28
CA VAL A 273 16.82 7.82 -31.04
C VAL A 273 15.36 7.71 -31.48
N HIS A 274 15.20 7.53 -32.79
CA HIS A 274 13.95 7.38 -33.55
C HIS A 274 13.15 8.67 -33.72
N GLU A 275 12.71 8.94 -34.96
CA GLU A 275 12.01 10.17 -35.39
C GLU A 275 10.78 10.52 -34.51
N PHE A 276 10.23 9.52 -33.81
CA PHE A 276 9.03 9.61 -32.98
C PHE A 276 9.25 10.14 -31.56
N THR A 277 10.48 10.14 -31.04
CA THR A 277 10.82 10.68 -29.69
C THR A 277 11.63 11.98 -29.76
N ASN A 278 11.83 12.50 -30.98
CA ASN A 278 12.80 13.53 -31.26
C ASN A 278 12.56 14.80 -30.43
N GLY A 279 13.54 15.11 -29.57
CA GLY A 279 13.59 16.34 -28.81
C GLY A 279 12.84 16.36 -27.48
N ASP A 280 12.25 15.26 -27.01
CA ASP A 280 11.58 15.20 -25.70
C ASP A 280 12.25 14.21 -24.72
N GLY A 281 13.57 14.01 -24.82
CA GLY A 281 14.36 13.30 -23.80
C GLY A 281 13.93 11.86 -23.53
N GLY A 282 13.43 11.14 -24.55
CA GLY A 282 12.96 9.76 -24.44
C GLY A 282 11.49 9.61 -24.03
N PHE A 283 10.73 10.71 -23.99
CA PHE A 283 9.30 10.71 -23.77
C PHE A 283 8.50 10.76 -25.08
N ILE A 284 7.26 10.27 -25.03
CA ILE A 284 6.28 10.30 -26.11
C ILE A 284 4.98 10.90 -25.58
N TRP A 285 4.36 11.76 -26.39
CA TRP A 285 3.01 12.26 -26.14
C TRP A 285 1.98 11.42 -26.90
N LEU A 286 0.87 11.10 -26.24
CA LEU A 286 -0.25 10.35 -26.80
C LEU A 286 -1.53 11.15 -26.59
N ALA A 287 -2.17 11.60 -27.67
CA ALA A 287 -3.44 12.30 -27.61
C ALA A 287 -4.51 11.40 -26.97
N TYR A 288 -5.44 11.98 -26.23
CA TYR A 288 -6.56 11.25 -25.63
C TYR A 288 -7.38 10.50 -26.67
N ASP A 289 -7.58 11.09 -27.87
CA ASP A 289 -8.28 10.43 -28.96
C ASP A 289 -7.63 9.10 -29.40
N ALA A 290 -6.30 8.96 -29.27
CA ALA A 290 -5.61 7.72 -29.63
C ALA A 290 -6.02 6.51 -28.77
N LEU A 291 -6.72 6.74 -27.65
CA LEU A 291 -7.35 5.72 -26.84
C LEU A 291 -8.63 5.15 -27.45
N ASN A 292 -9.09 5.67 -28.60
CA ASN A 292 -10.30 5.22 -29.29
C ASN A 292 -10.01 4.35 -30.52
N ARG A 293 -10.94 3.43 -30.83
CA ARG A 293 -10.98 2.73 -32.13
C ARG A 293 -11.69 3.54 -33.21
N ILE A 294 -12.63 4.41 -32.82
CA ILE A 294 -13.25 5.40 -33.69
C ILE A 294 -12.99 6.77 -33.08
N SER A 295 -12.40 7.70 -33.84
CA SER A 295 -12.10 9.05 -33.35
C SER A 295 -13.35 9.72 -32.77
N ALA A 296 -13.18 10.46 -31.69
CA ALA A 296 -14.21 11.36 -31.18
C ALA A 296 -14.26 12.70 -31.94
N VAL A 297 -13.30 12.96 -32.82
CA VAL A 297 -13.20 14.20 -33.59
C VAL A 297 -13.94 14.05 -34.92
N ASP A 298 -14.93 14.92 -35.13
CA ASP A 298 -15.70 14.96 -36.37
C ASP A 298 -14.79 15.32 -37.55
N GLY A 299 -14.93 14.60 -38.66
CA GLY A 299 -14.09 14.81 -39.86
C GLY A 299 -12.69 14.22 -39.78
N ALA A 300 -12.30 13.59 -38.66
CA ALA A 300 -11.03 12.91 -38.54
C ALA A 300 -10.86 11.79 -39.58
N GLN A 301 -9.61 11.56 -39.99
CA GLN A 301 -9.28 10.48 -40.91
C GLN A 301 -9.72 9.11 -40.37
N ASN A 302 -10.49 8.37 -41.16
CA ASN A 302 -10.87 7.01 -40.82
C ASN A 302 -9.76 6.02 -41.21
N PHE A 303 -9.14 5.40 -40.21
CA PHE A 303 -8.16 4.35 -40.41
C PHE A 303 -8.81 2.97 -40.28
N ALA A 304 -8.78 2.21 -41.38
CA ALA A 304 -9.21 0.82 -41.35
C ALA A 304 -8.35 0.03 -40.34
N GLY A 305 -8.99 -0.57 -39.34
CA GLY A 305 -8.29 -1.35 -38.32
C GLY A 305 -7.66 -0.54 -37.19
N ARG A 306 -8.08 0.72 -36.97
CA ARG A 306 -7.69 1.49 -35.78
C ARG A 306 -7.94 0.71 -34.48
N GLN A 307 -6.98 0.79 -33.57
CA GLN A 307 -6.91 0.01 -32.34
C GLN A 307 -6.80 0.95 -31.12
N TYR A 308 -7.17 0.45 -29.94
CA TYR A 308 -6.85 1.12 -28.69
C TYR A 308 -5.32 1.22 -28.51
N ALA A 309 -4.81 2.32 -27.95
CA ALA A 309 -3.37 2.45 -27.73
C ALA A 309 -2.81 1.43 -26.72
N PHE A 310 -3.59 1.07 -25.69
CA PHE A 310 -3.18 0.12 -24.65
C PHE A 310 -3.81 -1.26 -24.86
N ASN A 311 -3.72 -1.78 -26.09
CA ASN A 311 -4.41 -2.98 -26.52
C ASN A 311 -3.63 -4.29 -26.32
N GLY A 312 -2.44 -4.25 -25.71
CA GLY A 312 -1.60 -5.43 -25.55
C GLY A 312 -1.28 -6.11 -26.88
N ASN A 313 -0.88 -5.35 -27.90
CA ASN A 313 -0.61 -5.87 -29.25
C ASN A 313 -1.80 -6.65 -29.85
N GLY A 314 -3.02 -6.15 -29.62
CA GLY A 314 -4.27 -6.72 -30.12
C GLY A 314 -4.93 -7.77 -29.22
N TYR A 315 -4.32 -8.13 -28.08
CA TYR A 315 -4.90 -9.11 -27.14
C TYR A 315 -6.00 -8.52 -26.23
N HIS A 316 -6.12 -7.20 -26.15
CA HIS A 316 -7.12 -6.53 -25.31
C HIS A 316 -8.20 -5.84 -26.15
N TYR A 317 -9.45 -6.09 -25.78
CA TYR A 317 -10.63 -5.47 -26.39
C TYR A 317 -11.02 -4.12 -25.74
N LYS A 318 -10.08 -3.50 -25.03
CA LYS A 318 -10.15 -2.19 -24.38
C LYS A 318 -8.75 -1.73 -23.95
N ASN A 319 -8.59 -0.49 -23.51
CA ASN A 319 -7.34 0.01 -22.96
C ASN A 319 -7.05 -0.60 -21.57
N ILE A 320 -5.88 -1.22 -21.39
CA ILE A 320 -5.45 -1.82 -20.12
C ILE A 320 -4.14 -1.17 -19.63
N LEU A 321 -4.15 -0.71 -18.38
CA LEU A 321 -2.98 -0.19 -17.67
C LEU A 321 -2.69 -1.05 -16.46
N TYR A 322 -1.43 -1.42 -16.27
CA TYR A 322 -0.96 -2.19 -15.13
C TYR A 322 -0.45 -1.28 -14.03
N TRP A 323 -0.80 -1.60 -12.78
CA TRP A 323 -0.33 -0.88 -11.59
C TRP A 323 0.31 -1.84 -10.60
N LEU A 324 1.17 -1.28 -9.75
CA LEU A 324 1.65 -1.93 -8.53
C LEU A 324 1.71 -0.94 -7.37
N THR A 325 1.74 -1.48 -6.16
CA THR A 325 2.05 -0.74 -4.93
C THR A 325 3.26 -1.38 -4.28
N ALA A 326 4.15 -0.58 -3.70
CA ALA A 326 5.35 -1.09 -3.05
C ALA A 326 5.11 -1.34 -1.55
N LYS A 327 5.83 -2.30 -0.97
CA LYS A 327 5.92 -2.44 0.49
C LYS A 327 6.85 -1.36 1.05
N LYS A 328 6.45 -0.72 2.14
CA LYS A 328 7.34 0.21 2.88
C LYS A 328 8.59 -0.52 3.35
N TYR A 329 8.37 -1.68 3.98
CA TYR A 329 9.39 -2.54 4.53
C TYR A 329 9.06 -4.00 4.24
N TYR A 330 10.07 -4.82 4.01
CA TYR A 330 9.86 -6.26 3.86
C TYR A 330 11.09 -7.11 4.18
N THR A 331 10.85 -8.15 4.96
CA THR A 331 11.78 -9.19 5.40
C THR A 331 10.88 -10.33 5.89
N PRO A 332 10.97 -11.53 5.32
CA PRO A 332 10.11 -12.64 5.70
C PRO A 332 10.27 -13.04 7.17
N ASP A 333 9.23 -13.66 7.72
CA ASP A 333 9.30 -14.31 9.03
C ASP A 333 10.18 -15.57 9.02
N LEU A 334 10.22 -16.23 7.86
CA LEU A 334 10.98 -17.44 7.63
C LEU A 334 11.41 -17.50 6.17
N ILE A 335 12.70 -17.76 5.94
CA ILE A 335 13.28 -17.88 4.60
C ILE A 335 13.92 -19.26 4.47
N GLY A 336 13.63 -19.95 3.37
CA GLY A 336 14.36 -21.15 2.96
C GLY A 336 15.52 -20.77 2.05
N LYS A 337 16.75 -21.11 2.43
CA LYS A 337 17.94 -20.97 1.58
C LYS A 337 18.42 -22.35 1.16
N PHE A 338 18.66 -22.56 -0.13
CA PHE A 338 19.12 -23.84 -0.63
C PHE A 338 19.96 -23.70 -1.89
N THR A 339 20.82 -24.68 -2.13
CA THR A 339 21.65 -24.78 -3.33
C THR A 339 21.20 -25.96 -4.18
N ILE A 340 20.91 -25.72 -5.46
CA ILE A 340 20.63 -26.75 -6.48
C ILE A 340 21.78 -26.78 -7.47
N ASN A 341 22.29 -27.97 -7.77
CA ASN A 341 23.18 -28.23 -8.88
C ASN A 341 22.35 -28.78 -10.05
N ASP A 342 22.33 -28.08 -11.17
CA ASP A 342 21.46 -28.41 -12.30
C ASP A 342 22.10 -27.98 -13.63
N ASN A 343 21.73 -28.66 -14.72
CA ASN A 343 22.21 -28.36 -16.06
C ASN A 343 21.16 -27.75 -17.00
N ARG A 344 19.88 -27.72 -16.60
CA ARG A 344 18.76 -27.26 -17.41
C ARG A 344 17.60 -26.76 -16.53
N ARG A 345 17.68 -25.48 -16.16
CA ARG A 345 16.80 -24.85 -15.14
C ARG A 345 15.32 -24.90 -15.50
N CYS A 346 15.00 -24.99 -16.79
CA CYS A 346 13.63 -25.08 -17.30
C CYS A 346 12.95 -26.42 -16.98
N ASP A 347 13.63 -27.42 -16.45
CA ASP A 347 13.02 -28.70 -16.07
C ASP A 347 12.60 -28.77 -14.61
N LEU A 348 13.09 -27.83 -13.80
CA LEU A 348 12.90 -27.81 -12.38
C LEU A 348 11.52 -27.27 -12.02
N ILE A 349 10.90 -27.93 -11.04
CA ILE A 349 9.73 -27.43 -10.31
C ILE A 349 10.14 -27.34 -8.85
N VAL A 350 10.02 -26.16 -8.26
CA VAL A 350 10.36 -25.90 -6.86
C VAL A 350 9.13 -25.41 -6.11
N SER A 351 8.87 -25.97 -4.93
CA SER A 351 7.77 -25.59 -4.06
C SER A 351 8.18 -25.63 -2.59
N LEU A 352 7.53 -24.80 -1.77
CA LEU A 352 7.62 -24.86 -0.31
C LEU A 352 6.36 -25.50 0.26
N GLY A 353 6.46 -26.11 1.43
CA GLY A 353 5.31 -26.63 2.16
C GLY A 353 5.49 -26.55 3.67
N TYR A 354 4.42 -26.87 4.40
CA TYR A 354 4.47 -27.02 5.85
C TYR A 354 3.59 -28.18 6.32
N SER A 355 3.85 -28.69 7.52
CA SER A 355 2.98 -29.64 8.22
C SER A 355 3.26 -29.68 9.72
N ASP A 356 2.47 -30.46 10.45
CA ASP A 356 2.80 -30.87 11.82
C ASP A 356 3.95 -31.91 11.84
N LEU A 357 4.64 -32.02 12.98
CA LEU A 357 5.89 -32.77 13.14
C LEU A 357 5.86 -34.27 12.82
N ASN A 358 4.69 -34.89 12.63
CA ASN A 358 4.61 -36.33 12.35
C ASN A 358 4.32 -36.64 10.87
N SER A 359 4.16 -35.63 10.02
CA SER A 359 3.86 -35.87 8.60
C SER A 359 5.13 -36.01 7.76
N SER A 360 5.18 -36.98 6.85
CA SER A 360 6.25 -37.09 5.84
C SER A 360 5.96 -36.29 4.56
N VAL A 361 4.73 -35.78 4.43
CA VAL A 361 4.26 -34.98 3.29
C VAL A 361 3.74 -33.61 3.77
N PRO A 362 3.86 -32.56 2.96
CA PRO A 362 3.31 -31.26 3.31
C PRO A 362 1.77 -31.30 3.38
N THR A 363 1.20 -30.55 4.32
CA THR A 363 -0.26 -30.34 4.43
C THR A 363 -0.77 -29.43 3.30
N ASN A 364 0.01 -28.41 2.96
CA ASN A 364 -0.21 -27.54 1.81
C ASN A 364 1.14 -27.18 1.18
N GLU A 365 1.10 -26.89 -0.11
CA GLU A 365 2.26 -26.48 -0.89
C GLU A 365 2.02 -25.12 -1.56
N PHE A 366 3.11 -24.41 -1.81
CA PHE A 366 3.14 -23.18 -2.58
C PHE A 366 4.29 -23.26 -3.60
N GLN A 367 3.93 -23.17 -4.88
CA GLN A 367 4.88 -23.19 -6.00
C GLN A 367 5.24 -21.75 -6.42
N PHE A 368 6.50 -21.55 -6.78
CA PHE A 368 7.01 -20.22 -7.11
C PHE A 368 6.74 -19.81 -8.54
N ALA A 369 6.51 -18.52 -8.74
CA ALA A 369 6.19 -17.95 -10.04
C ALA A 369 7.22 -18.28 -11.13
N ILE A 370 8.52 -18.30 -10.78
CA ILE A 370 9.59 -18.61 -11.75
C ILE A 370 9.71 -20.12 -12.08
N PHE A 371 9.06 -20.99 -11.30
CA PHE A 371 9.11 -22.46 -11.43
C PHE A 371 7.71 -23.07 -11.64
N ASP A 372 6.69 -22.25 -11.94
CA ASP A 372 5.31 -22.66 -12.18
C ASP A 372 4.99 -22.77 -13.68
N GLU A 373 3.97 -23.56 -14.02
CA GLU A 373 3.41 -23.74 -15.36
C GLU A 373 2.61 -22.52 -15.85
N GLY A 374 2.60 -21.41 -15.11
CA GLY A 374 2.22 -20.11 -15.65
C GLY A 374 0.74 -19.76 -15.60
N LYS A 375 -0.03 -20.27 -14.63
CA LYS A 375 -1.41 -19.80 -14.43
C LYS A 375 -1.40 -18.40 -13.84
N ASP A 376 -1.67 -17.39 -14.66
CA ASP A 376 -1.88 -16.02 -14.20
C ASP A 376 -3.28 -15.85 -13.57
N VAL A 377 -3.36 -14.98 -12.57
CA VAL A 377 -4.56 -14.64 -11.80
C VAL A 377 -5.22 -13.33 -12.26
N LEU A 378 -4.56 -12.53 -13.10
CA LEU A 378 -5.15 -11.29 -13.62
C LEU A 378 -6.14 -11.53 -14.77
N PHE A 379 -5.83 -12.49 -15.65
CA PHE A 379 -6.68 -12.84 -16.79
C PHE A 379 -7.12 -14.29 -16.67
N THR A 380 -8.37 -14.50 -16.24
CA THR A 380 -8.93 -15.83 -15.94
C THR A 380 -9.43 -16.59 -17.18
N SER A 381 -9.27 -16.05 -18.39
CA SER A 381 -9.77 -16.64 -19.64
C SER A 381 -8.75 -16.50 -20.78
N ASP A 382 -8.32 -17.65 -21.30
CA ASP A 382 -7.91 -17.90 -22.68
C ASP A 382 -6.60 -17.35 -23.27
N ILE A 383 -5.72 -16.71 -22.49
CA ILE A 383 -4.33 -16.53 -22.95
C ILE A 383 -3.47 -17.63 -22.33
N THR A 384 -3.47 -18.80 -22.98
CA THR A 384 -2.43 -19.82 -22.79
C THR A 384 -1.13 -19.35 -23.43
N SER A 385 -0.56 -18.23 -22.96
CA SER A 385 0.87 -18.02 -23.15
C SER A 385 1.53 -18.97 -22.17
N PHE A 386 1.94 -20.13 -22.65
CA PHE A 386 2.85 -20.99 -21.89
C PHE A 386 3.97 -20.10 -21.40
N PHE A 387 4.18 -20.07 -20.08
CA PHE A 387 5.39 -19.53 -19.49
C PHE A 387 6.51 -20.45 -19.96
N ASP A 388 6.95 -20.25 -21.20
CA ASP A 388 7.86 -21.14 -21.89
C ASP A 388 9.21 -20.99 -21.19
N ARG A 389 9.45 -21.95 -20.31
CA ARG A 389 10.39 -21.85 -19.20
C ARG A 389 11.77 -21.56 -19.74
N ALA A 390 12.34 -20.43 -19.33
CA ALA A 390 13.75 -20.19 -19.03
C ALA A 390 14.83 -20.59 -20.05
N GLY A 391 14.51 -21.08 -21.24
CA GLY A 391 15.49 -21.65 -22.18
C GLY A 391 16.12 -22.96 -21.68
N TRP A 392 16.75 -23.73 -22.59
CA TRP A 392 17.38 -25.01 -22.26
C TRP A 392 18.76 -24.90 -21.60
N MET A 393 18.99 -23.84 -20.83
CA MET A 393 20.29 -23.50 -20.23
C MET A 393 20.31 -23.80 -18.73
N ASN A 394 21.51 -23.99 -18.16
CA ASN A 394 21.73 -24.00 -16.72
C ASN A 394 21.61 -22.60 -16.10
N PHE A 395 21.76 -22.44 -14.79
CA PHE A 395 21.66 -21.11 -14.15
C PHE A 395 22.67 -20.06 -14.66
N ASN A 396 23.84 -20.47 -15.16
CA ASN A 396 24.86 -19.56 -15.69
C ASN A 396 24.75 -19.31 -17.21
N GLY A 397 23.65 -19.71 -17.84
CA GLY A 397 23.43 -19.47 -19.28
C GLY A 397 24.22 -20.39 -20.22
N VAL A 398 24.60 -21.58 -19.75
CA VAL A 398 25.36 -22.58 -20.52
C VAL A 398 24.54 -23.86 -20.70
N PHE A 399 24.54 -24.42 -21.90
CA PHE A 399 23.86 -25.69 -22.20
C PHE A 399 24.59 -26.90 -21.59
N ASN A 400 23.82 -27.88 -21.10
CA ASN A 400 24.27 -29.23 -20.72
C ASN A 400 25.45 -29.28 -19.72
N LYS A 401 25.63 -28.24 -18.91
CA LYS A 401 26.67 -28.19 -17.88
C LYS A 401 26.05 -28.01 -16.51
N TYR A 402 26.33 -28.92 -15.59
CA TYR A 402 25.86 -28.79 -14.21
C TYR A 402 26.53 -27.60 -13.53
N THR A 403 25.72 -26.74 -12.90
CA THR A 403 26.20 -25.59 -12.15
C THR A 403 25.39 -25.41 -10.88
N ASP A 404 26.04 -24.95 -9.82
CA ASP A 404 25.37 -24.61 -8.57
C ASP A 404 24.67 -23.26 -8.69
N GLY A 405 23.42 -23.20 -8.23
CA GLY A 405 22.70 -21.97 -7.96
C GLY A 405 22.15 -21.97 -6.54
N THR A 406 22.28 -20.85 -5.83
CA THR A 406 21.79 -20.71 -4.45
C THR A 406 20.67 -19.69 -4.39
N PHE A 407 19.55 -20.08 -3.78
CA PHE A 407 18.29 -19.35 -3.84
C PHE A 407 17.76 -19.09 -2.42
N TYR A 408 17.01 -17.99 -2.25
CA TYR A 408 16.26 -17.68 -1.03
C TYR A 408 14.77 -17.59 -1.33
N PHE A 409 13.99 -18.41 -0.66
CA PHE A 409 12.57 -18.58 -0.90
C PHE A 409 11.76 -18.23 0.34
N ASP A 410 10.72 -17.45 0.14
CA ASP A 410 9.97 -16.80 1.20
C ASP A 410 8.77 -17.66 1.64
N PHE A 411 8.72 -18.08 2.91
CA PHE A 411 7.59 -18.84 3.47
C PHE A 411 6.42 -17.96 3.92
N ASN A 412 6.55 -16.64 3.92
CA ASN A 412 5.58 -15.71 4.51
C ASN A 412 4.21 -15.77 3.84
N ASP A 413 4.14 -16.08 2.55
CA ASP A 413 2.87 -16.27 1.84
C ASP A 413 2.09 -17.47 2.41
N LEU A 414 2.76 -18.57 2.76
CA LEU A 414 2.17 -19.71 3.47
C LEU A 414 1.82 -19.36 4.92
N ILE A 415 2.74 -18.70 5.64
CA ILE A 415 2.56 -18.30 7.04
C ILE A 415 1.31 -17.43 7.21
N LYS A 416 1.15 -16.41 6.36
CA LYS A 416 -0.01 -15.52 6.41
C LYS A 416 -1.30 -16.21 6.00
N LYS A 417 -1.28 -16.97 4.90
CA LYS A 417 -2.47 -17.66 4.37
C LYS A 417 -3.07 -18.64 5.40
N TYR A 418 -2.22 -19.30 6.20
CA TYR A 418 -2.65 -20.33 7.15
C TYR A 418 -2.42 -19.93 8.62
N SER A 419 -2.13 -18.67 8.92
CA SER A 419 -1.91 -18.15 10.28
C SER A 419 -0.88 -18.94 11.11
N LEU A 420 0.29 -19.23 10.54
CA LEU A 420 1.30 -20.14 11.12
C LEU A 420 2.29 -19.46 12.08
N ALA A 421 2.16 -18.15 12.32
CA ALA A 421 3.01 -17.38 13.23
C ALA A 421 2.50 -17.44 14.68
N ASP A 422 2.25 -18.64 15.19
CA ASP A 422 1.64 -18.93 16.50
C ASP A 422 2.63 -19.50 17.53
N GLY A 423 3.92 -19.55 17.20
CA GLY A 423 4.97 -20.08 18.07
C GLY A 423 5.04 -21.61 18.15
N LYS A 424 4.17 -22.36 17.45
CA LYS A 424 4.26 -23.83 17.41
C LYS A 424 5.38 -24.30 16.50
N LEU A 425 6.07 -25.36 16.91
CA LEU A 425 7.09 -26.04 16.10
C LEU A 425 6.41 -26.79 14.94
N ARG A 426 6.89 -26.57 13.71
CA ARG A 426 6.36 -27.20 12.48
C ARG A 426 7.47 -27.68 11.56
N ARG A 427 7.12 -28.62 10.68
CA ARG A 427 7.96 -29.04 9.54
C ARG A 427 7.79 -28.05 8.40
N TRP A 428 8.91 -27.57 7.86
CA TRP A 428 8.97 -26.71 6.68
C TRP A 428 9.69 -27.44 5.56
N TYR A 429 9.03 -27.62 4.43
CA TYR A 429 9.49 -28.46 3.34
C TYR A 429 10.10 -27.66 2.20
N LEU A 430 11.17 -28.21 1.64
CA LEU A 430 11.68 -27.89 0.30
C LEU A 430 11.40 -29.09 -0.62
N ILE A 431 10.60 -28.84 -1.64
CA ILE A 431 10.13 -29.83 -2.60
C ILE A 431 10.72 -29.46 -3.96
N VAL A 432 11.52 -30.35 -4.54
CA VAL A 432 12.15 -30.10 -5.84
C VAL A 432 11.90 -31.31 -6.73
N LYS A 433 11.37 -31.06 -7.92
CA LYS A 433 11.13 -32.07 -8.96
C LYS A 433 11.90 -31.69 -10.21
N ASP A 434 12.41 -32.70 -10.89
CA ASP A 434 13.09 -32.56 -12.19
C ASP A 434 12.28 -33.33 -13.23
N THR A 435 11.64 -32.57 -14.12
CA THR A 435 10.79 -33.11 -15.21
C THR A 435 11.59 -33.44 -16.47
N GLY A 436 12.90 -33.22 -16.43
CA GLY A 436 13.84 -33.50 -17.50
C GLY A 436 14.04 -34.99 -17.79
N ILE A 437 14.67 -35.24 -18.93
CA ILE A 437 15.07 -36.59 -19.35
C ILE A 437 16.34 -37.00 -18.59
N GLU A 438 17.28 -36.06 -18.42
CA GLU A 438 18.45 -36.23 -17.56
C GLU A 438 18.06 -35.93 -16.11
N LYS A 439 18.37 -36.85 -15.18
CA LYS A 439 17.91 -36.77 -13.77
C LYS A 439 19.06 -36.79 -12.77
N ALA A 440 20.15 -36.06 -13.08
CA ALA A 440 21.33 -36.01 -12.22
C ALA A 440 21.43 -34.71 -11.39
N SER A 441 20.42 -33.84 -11.46
CA SER A 441 20.37 -32.63 -10.63
C SER A 441 20.28 -32.98 -9.15
N THR A 442 20.92 -32.17 -8.30
CA THR A 442 21.05 -32.46 -6.87
C THR A 442 20.79 -31.25 -5.99
N ILE A 443 20.19 -31.47 -4.81
CA ILE A 443 20.15 -30.48 -3.74
C ILE A 443 21.40 -30.66 -2.88
N LYS A 444 22.13 -29.55 -2.65
CA LYS A 444 23.40 -29.54 -1.91
C LYS A 444 23.26 -29.10 -0.45
N ASN A 445 22.23 -28.33 -0.11
CA ASN A 445 21.90 -27.93 1.26
C ASN A 445 20.46 -27.39 1.31
N PHE A 446 19.91 -27.32 2.53
CA PHE A 446 18.72 -26.54 2.85
C PHE A 446 18.88 -25.93 4.26
N GLU A 447 18.58 -24.65 4.39
CA GLU A 447 18.66 -23.86 5.62
C GLU A 447 17.35 -23.09 5.81
N LEU A 448 16.89 -22.99 7.05
CA LEU A 448 15.86 -22.04 7.45
C LEU A 448 16.52 -20.86 8.15
N LEU A 449 16.17 -19.66 7.72
CA LEU A 449 16.58 -18.41 8.36
C LEU A 449 15.35 -17.77 9.00
N GLY A 450 15.50 -17.32 10.24
CA GLY A 450 14.47 -16.52 10.91
C GLY A 450 14.42 -15.09 10.39
N HIS A 451 13.51 -14.30 10.94
CA HIS A 451 13.35 -12.89 10.60
C HIS A 451 14.65 -12.06 10.74
N SER A 452 15.48 -12.36 11.74
CA SER A 452 16.80 -11.71 11.94
C SER A 452 17.89 -12.22 10.99
N LEU A 453 17.53 -13.03 9.97
CA LEU A 453 18.43 -13.62 8.97
C LEU A 453 19.51 -14.56 9.55
N ASN A 454 19.38 -14.99 10.79
CA ASN A 454 20.20 -16.04 11.37
C ASN A 454 19.67 -17.41 10.96
N VAL A 455 20.56 -18.36 10.71
CA VAL A 455 20.19 -19.76 10.46
C VAL A 455 19.59 -20.34 11.75
N ILE A 456 18.35 -20.82 11.68
CA ILE A 456 17.63 -21.42 12.81
C ILE A 456 17.50 -22.94 12.68
N ALA A 457 17.64 -23.49 11.47
CA ALA A 457 17.74 -24.93 11.21
C ALA A 457 18.49 -25.17 9.89
N ALA A 458 19.20 -26.30 9.76
CA ALA A 458 19.95 -26.62 8.54
C ALA A 458 20.17 -28.13 8.37
N THR A 459 20.28 -28.59 7.12
CA THR A 459 20.69 -29.97 6.80
C THR A 459 22.20 -30.19 6.86
N GLY A 460 22.99 -29.11 6.81
CA GLY A 460 24.39 -29.18 6.40
C GLY A 460 24.55 -29.59 4.92
N PRO A 461 25.80 -29.84 4.47
CA PRO A 461 26.07 -30.31 3.11
C PRO A 461 25.48 -31.70 2.86
N ILE A 462 24.73 -31.84 1.77
CA ILE A 462 24.10 -33.08 1.33
C ILE A 462 24.29 -33.27 -0.18
N ASN A 463 23.89 -34.42 -0.71
CA ASN A 463 23.85 -34.69 -2.15
C ASN A 463 22.57 -35.45 -2.51
N LYS A 464 21.41 -34.81 -2.31
CA LYS A 464 20.11 -35.44 -2.59
C LYS A 464 19.82 -35.36 -4.09
N ILE A 465 19.73 -36.50 -4.76
CA ILE A 465 19.33 -36.60 -6.19
C ILE A 465 17.87 -36.17 -6.34
N ILE A 466 17.62 -35.28 -7.29
CA ILE A 466 16.29 -34.79 -7.65
C ILE A 466 15.68 -35.78 -8.66
N LYS A 467 14.41 -36.12 -8.46
CA LYS A 467 13.65 -37.05 -9.32
C LYS A 467 12.43 -36.34 -9.90
N SER A 468 11.75 -36.99 -10.84
CA SER A 468 10.47 -36.50 -11.39
C SER A 468 9.32 -36.48 -10.39
N THR A 469 9.46 -37.23 -9.29
CA THR A 469 8.60 -37.15 -8.11
C THR A 469 9.47 -37.01 -6.87
N ASP A 470 9.11 -36.13 -5.95
CA ASP A 470 9.81 -35.97 -4.68
C ASP A 470 9.04 -36.69 -3.57
N ALA A 471 9.17 -38.02 -3.53
CA ALA A 471 8.47 -38.86 -2.54
C ALA A 471 8.95 -38.65 -1.10
N ASN A 472 10.15 -38.07 -0.92
CA ASN A 472 10.77 -37.80 0.37
C ASN A 472 11.33 -36.36 0.36
N PRO A 473 10.47 -35.32 0.39
CA PRO A 473 10.91 -33.94 0.38
C PRO A 473 11.81 -33.61 1.57
N LEU A 474 12.74 -32.69 1.39
CA LEU A 474 13.56 -32.23 2.53
C LEU A 474 12.68 -31.40 3.45
N TYR A 475 12.89 -31.53 4.76
CA TYR A 475 12.23 -30.68 5.74
C TYR A 475 13.17 -30.29 6.87
N LEU A 476 12.84 -29.19 7.53
CA LEU A 476 13.48 -28.69 8.74
C LEU A 476 12.40 -28.23 9.72
N ASP A 477 12.64 -28.45 11.01
CA ASP A 477 11.68 -28.10 12.06
C ASP A 477 12.00 -26.71 12.64
N ALA A 478 11.02 -25.81 12.63
CA ALA A 478 11.17 -24.48 13.21
C ALA A 478 9.83 -23.90 13.68
N ALA A 479 9.89 -23.03 14.69
CA ALA A 479 8.75 -22.27 15.19
C ALA A 479 8.84 -20.82 14.73
N VAL A 480 7.72 -20.27 14.25
CA VAL A 480 7.59 -18.84 13.90
C VAL A 480 6.77 -18.18 15.00
N LYS A 481 7.43 -17.42 15.88
CA LYS A 481 6.78 -16.76 17.04
C LYS A 481 6.01 -15.53 16.61
N PRO A 482 4.82 -15.22 17.18
CA PRO A 482 4.09 -13.96 16.99
C PRO A 482 4.92 -12.75 17.45
N MET A 483 4.65 -11.58 16.88
CA MET A 483 5.17 -10.31 17.39
C MET A 483 4.33 -9.87 18.58
N GLU A 484 4.95 -9.45 19.68
CA GLU A 484 4.21 -9.01 20.87
C GLU A 484 3.36 -7.78 20.60
N SER A 485 2.14 -7.76 21.16
CA SER A 485 1.26 -6.60 21.11
C SER A 485 1.71 -5.52 22.10
N PRO A 486 1.55 -4.22 21.79
CA PRO A 486 1.81 -3.15 22.75
C PRO A 486 1.01 -3.30 24.04
N LYS A 487 1.65 -2.99 25.17
CA LYS A 487 1.10 -3.11 26.54
C LYS A 487 1.21 -1.78 27.27
N ASN A 488 0.65 -1.73 28.48
CA ASN A 488 0.69 -0.56 29.38
C ASN A 488 0.17 0.70 28.68
N LEU A 489 -1.00 0.56 28.06
CA LEU A 489 -1.69 1.65 27.37
C LEU A 489 -2.07 2.72 28.38
N LYS A 490 -1.80 3.99 28.04
CA LYS A 490 -2.19 5.14 28.87
C LYS A 490 -2.76 6.27 28.05
N VAL A 491 -3.62 7.08 28.67
CA VAL A 491 -4.11 8.34 28.11
C VAL A 491 -3.91 9.49 29.07
N TYR A 492 -3.45 10.63 28.54
CA TYR A 492 -3.37 11.89 29.27
C TYR A 492 -4.03 13.01 28.47
N PHE A 493 -4.63 13.99 29.15
CA PHE A 493 -5.34 15.08 28.50
C PHE A 493 -4.59 16.42 28.63
N LYS A 494 -4.57 17.21 27.55
CA LYS A 494 -4.11 18.61 27.57
C LYS A 494 -5.10 19.49 26.80
N GLY A 495 -6.05 20.07 27.53
CA GLY A 495 -7.21 20.72 26.92
C GLY A 495 -8.02 19.69 26.12
N GLN A 496 -8.21 19.93 24.82
CA GLN A 496 -8.93 19.00 23.92
C GLN A 496 -8.04 17.92 23.28
N HIS A 497 -6.75 17.86 23.64
CA HIS A 497 -5.83 16.87 23.10
C HIS A 497 -5.81 15.61 23.97
N ILE A 498 -6.03 14.47 23.34
CA ILE A 498 -5.89 13.13 23.89
C ILE A 498 -4.49 12.61 23.53
N ASN A 499 -3.62 12.41 24.52
CA ASN A 499 -2.29 11.83 24.33
C ASN A 499 -2.34 10.34 24.71
N PHE A 500 -2.39 9.48 23.70
CA PHE A 500 -2.40 8.02 23.84
C PHE A 500 -0.96 7.49 23.80
N THR A 501 -0.55 6.67 24.76
CA THR A 501 0.83 6.16 24.92
C THR A 501 0.86 4.68 25.25
N TRP A 502 2.00 4.03 24.99
CA TRP A 502 2.24 2.61 25.26
C TRP A 502 3.72 2.32 25.48
N ASP A 503 4.03 1.12 25.99
CA ASP A 503 5.41 0.64 26.10
C ASP A 503 5.97 0.19 24.76
N LYS A 504 7.26 0.44 24.54
CA LYS A 504 7.94 -0.06 23.35
C LYS A 504 8.01 -1.59 23.38
N VAL A 505 7.54 -2.22 22.31
CA VAL A 505 7.63 -3.68 22.10
C VAL A 505 9.09 -4.10 21.86
N ASP A 506 9.81 -3.33 21.04
CA ASP A 506 11.25 -3.49 20.78
C ASP A 506 11.82 -2.10 20.40
N ILE A 507 13.14 -1.91 20.52
CA ILE A 507 13.84 -0.69 20.14
C ILE A 507 13.70 -0.39 18.65
N GLU A 508 13.62 -1.42 17.81
CA GLU A 508 13.50 -1.28 16.36
C GLU A 508 12.03 -1.15 15.89
N CYS A 509 11.02 -1.27 16.75
CA CYS A 509 9.63 -1.26 16.29
C CYS A 509 9.11 0.15 15.93
N GLU A 510 8.36 0.22 14.85
CA GLU A 510 7.40 1.30 14.56
C GLU A 510 6.01 0.91 15.06
N TYR A 511 5.06 1.83 15.01
CA TYR A 511 3.69 1.62 15.47
C TYR A 511 2.68 2.22 14.50
N GLU A 512 1.50 1.64 14.53
CA GLU A 512 0.33 2.16 13.86
C GLU A 512 -0.84 2.26 14.84
N VAL A 513 -1.58 3.37 14.77
CA VAL A 513 -2.73 3.65 15.65
C VAL A 513 -4.02 3.70 14.86
N SER A 514 -5.06 3.03 15.34
CA SER A 514 -6.43 3.17 14.85
C SER A 514 -7.24 4.00 15.83
N VAL A 515 -7.97 4.98 15.30
CA VAL A 515 -8.93 5.80 16.06
C VAL A 515 -10.34 5.46 15.56
N ASN A 516 -11.28 5.21 16.48
CA ASN A 516 -12.69 4.90 16.22
C ASN A 516 -12.88 3.72 15.23
N ASN A 517 -12.01 2.70 15.33
CA ASN A 517 -11.95 1.57 14.39
C ASN A 517 -11.73 1.98 12.93
N GLY A 518 -11.20 3.18 12.69
CA GLY A 518 -10.77 3.63 11.37
C GLY A 518 -9.50 2.92 10.91
N PRO A 519 -9.02 3.24 9.69
CA PRO A 519 -7.74 2.74 9.19
C PRO A 519 -6.60 3.04 10.16
N PHE A 520 -5.64 2.12 10.23
CA PHE A 520 -4.41 2.31 10.98
C PHE A 520 -3.57 3.43 10.36
N ILE A 521 -3.09 4.34 11.20
CA ILE A 521 -2.27 5.50 10.87
C ILE A 521 -0.84 5.20 11.35
N GLU A 522 0.13 5.27 10.44
CA GLU A 522 1.56 5.11 10.78
C GLU A 522 2.02 6.25 11.70
N VAL A 523 2.60 5.94 12.86
CA VAL A 523 3.18 6.92 13.80
C VAL A 523 4.71 6.81 13.94
N GLY A 524 5.32 5.89 13.19
CA GLY A 524 6.77 5.65 13.19
C GLY A 524 7.23 5.01 14.51
N SER A 525 8.45 5.33 14.94
CA SER A 525 9.06 4.78 16.18
C SER A 525 8.56 5.45 17.47
N ASN A 526 7.60 6.38 17.36
CA ASN A 526 6.95 7.02 18.49
C ASN A 526 6.08 6.00 19.22
N ASN A 527 6.20 5.96 20.55
CA ASN A 527 5.32 5.18 21.41
C ASN A 527 4.16 6.02 21.99
N PHE A 528 3.76 7.05 21.24
CA PHE A 528 2.64 7.92 21.56
C PHE A 528 1.94 8.41 20.29
N TYR A 529 0.69 8.83 20.44
CA TYR A 529 -0.12 9.47 19.42
C TYR A 529 -1.02 10.52 20.06
N THR A 530 -1.08 11.72 19.46
CA THR A 530 -1.93 12.81 19.93
C THR A 530 -3.11 12.98 18.99
N HIS A 531 -4.31 12.96 19.55
CA HIS A 531 -5.56 13.21 18.82
C HIS A 531 -6.27 14.46 19.35
N MET A 532 -6.76 15.31 18.46
CA MET A 532 -7.59 16.45 18.84
C MET A 532 -9.06 16.03 18.87
N ALA A 533 -9.70 16.15 20.03
CA ALA A 533 -11.12 15.87 20.17
C ALA A 533 -11.97 16.92 19.43
N SER A 534 -13.10 16.47 18.90
CA SER A 534 -14.09 17.25 18.16
C SER A 534 -15.38 17.26 18.99
N PRO A 535 -16.07 18.41 19.09
CA PRO A 535 -17.33 18.53 19.82
C PRO A 535 -18.45 17.58 19.34
N GLN A 536 -18.34 17.06 18.12
CA GLN A 536 -19.35 16.20 17.51
C GLN A 536 -19.21 14.72 17.89
N ASN A 537 -18.04 14.30 18.39
CA ASN A 537 -17.78 12.90 18.73
C ASN A 537 -18.03 12.66 20.23
N LYS A 538 -18.90 11.69 20.54
CA LYS A 538 -19.22 11.31 21.92
C LYS A 538 -18.16 10.43 22.57
N ASN A 539 -17.50 9.59 21.80
CA ASN A 539 -16.47 8.67 22.27
C ASN A 539 -15.30 8.58 21.29
N TYR A 540 -14.12 8.29 21.82
CA TYR A 540 -12.92 7.96 21.09
C TYR A 540 -12.42 6.57 21.49
N THR A 541 -12.21 5.69 20.53
CA THR A 541 -11.60 4.37 20.77
C THR A 541 -10.23 4.32 20.11
N PHE A 542 -9.19 4.01 20.89
CA PHE A 542 -7.82 3.88 20.41
C PHE A 542 -7.37 2.43 20.46
N LYS A 543 -6.69 1.99 19.41
CA LYS A 543 -5.92 0.75 19.39
C LYS A 543 -4.57 1.01 18.78
N VAL A 544 -3.56 0.27 19.20
CA VAL A 544 -2.22 0.32 18.60
C VAL A 544 -1.76 -1.09 18.26
N ARG A 545 -0.96 -1.19 17.21
CA ARG A 545 -0.18 -2.39 16.93
C ARG A 545 1.25 -2.01 16.64
N ALA A 546 2.19 -2.88 17.00
CA ALA A 546 3.58 -2.72 16.64
C ALA A 546 3.79 -3.20 15.20
N VAL A 547 4.70 -2.54 14.50
CA VAL A 547 5.14 -2.85 13.14
C VAL A 547 6.65 -2.98 13.16
N ASN A 548 7.18 -4.12 12.74
CA ASN A 548 8.61 -4.24 12.53
C ASN A 548 8.98 -3.52 11.21
N PRO A 549 9.81 -2.46 11.24
CA PRO A 549 10.11 -1.64 10.07
C PRO A 549 11.14 -2.28 9.14
N THR A 550 11.53 -3.52 9.37
CA THR A 550 12.33 -4.28 8.40
C THR A 550 11.45 -5.28 7.67
N SER A 551 10.47 -5.89 8.35
CA SER A 551 9.56 -6.89 7.78
C SER A 551 8.22 -6.39 7.29
N GLY A 552 7.74 -5.26 7.81
CA GLY A 552 6.33 -4.86 7.70
C GLY A 552 5.39 -5.81 8.46
N ARG A 553 5.93 -6.66 9.33
CA ARG A 553 5.15 -7.56 10.17
C ARG A 553 4.44 -6.76 11.26
N THR A 554 3.19 -7.09 11.53
CA THR A 554 2.39 -6.47 12.58
C THR A 554 2.15 -7.42 13.75
N SER A 555 2.09 -6.86 14.96
CA SER A 555 1.57 -7.56 16.14
C SER A 555 0.06 -7.70 16.07
N SER A 556 -0.52 -8.49 16.98
CA SER A 556 -1.93 -8.36 17.32
C SER A 556 -2.24 -6.94 17.82
N GLU A 557 -3.47 -6.48 17.59
CA GLU A 557 -3.96 -5.20 18.12
C GLU A 557 -3.91 -5.21 19.65
N SER A 558 -3.57 -4.07 20.24
CA SER A 558 -3.71 -3.86 21.68
C SER A 558 -5.19 -3.96 22.09
N PRO A 559 -5.49 -4.16 23.38
CA PRO A 559 -6.81 -3.82 23.91
C PRO A 559 -7.21 -2.40 23.48
N ALA A 560 -8.49 -2.19 23.25
CA ALA A 560 -9.05 -0.90 22.91
C ALA A 560 -9.19 -0.05 24.17
N LEU A 561 -8.66 1.18 24.12
CA LEU A 561 -8.84 2.17 25.17
C LEU A 561 -9.93 3.15 24.73
N THR A 562 -10.89 3.43 25.61
CA THR A 562 -12.05 4.28 25.30
C THR A 562 -12.01 5.56 26.11
N VAL A 563 -12.04 6.71 25.42
CA VAL A 563 -12.14 8.03 26.02
C VAL A 563 -13.53 8.59 25.71
N LYS A 564 -14.30 8.91 26.74
CA LYS A 564 -15.56 9.63 26.59
C LYS A 564 -15.28 11.12 26.38
N SER A 565 -16.02 11.72 25.45
CA SER A 565 -15.95 13.14 25.09
C SER A 565 -17.33 13.75 25.30
N ILE A 566 -17.44 14.57 26.34
CA ILE A 566 -18.69 15.20 26.75
C ILE A 566 -18.67 16.67 26.32
N LEU A 567 -19.67 17.09 25.55
CA LEU A 567 -19.83 18.49 25.15
C LEU A 567 -20.18 19.32 26.39
N ARG A 568 -19.31 20.26 26.74
CA ARG A 568 -19.50 21.09 27.94
C ARG A 568 -20.65 22.07 27.69
N GLY A 569 -21.61 22.14 28.60
CA GLY A 569 -22.80 22.99 28.48
C GLY A 569 -23.98 22.36 27.74
N ASP A 570 -23.82 21.20 27.10
CA ASP A 570 -24.92 20.36 26.58
C ASP A 570 -25.39 19.44 27.71
N VAL A 571 -26.15 20.04 28.63
CA VAL A 571 -26.59 19.44 29.90
C VAL A 571 -27.71 18.44 29.66
N ASN A 572 -28.54 18.64 28.64
CA ASN A 572 -29.61 17.71 28.30
C ASN A 572 -29.13 16.53 27.42
N GLY A 573 -27.96 16.64 26.78
CA GLY A 573 -27.31 15.61 25.97
C GLY A 573 -27.83 15.51 24.52
N ASP A 574 -28.52 16.54 24.02
CA ASP A 574 -29.13 16.58 22.70
C ASP A 574 -28.14 16.95 21.56
N GLY A 575 -26.92 17.33 21.92
CA GLY A 575 -25.85 17.71 20.99
C GLY A 575 -25.78 19.19 20.65
N SER A 576 -26.66 20.01 21.23
CA SER A 576 -26.67 21.47 21.11
C SER A 576 -26.43 22.11 22.47
N ILE A 577 -25.98 23.38 22.47
CA ILE A 577 -25.89 24.18 23.68
C ILE A 577 -26.91 25.31 23.55
N ASP A 578 -28.05 25.16 24.22
CA ASP A 578 -29.18 26.06 24.11
C ASP A 578 -29.88 26.38 25.46
N ASN A 579 -31.03 27.03 25.40
CA ASN A 579 -31.77 27.43 26.60
C ASN A 579 -32.33 26.24 27.40
N ASN A 580 -32.55 25.07 26.78
CA ASN A 580 -32.99 23.87 27.48
C ASN A 580 -31.90 23.36 28.43
N ASP A 581 -30.63 23.47 28.04
CA ASP A 581 -29.50 23.16 28.92
C ASP A 581 -29.44 24.09 30.12
N HIS A 582 -29.63 25.39 29.88
CA HIS A 582 -29.69 26.37 30.96
C HIS A 582 -30.85 26.10 31.91
N ILE A 583 -32.03 25.71 31.40
CA ILE A 583 -33.19 25.36 32.25
C ILE A 583 -32.87 24.15 33.11
N LEU A 584 -32.27 23.10 32.54
CA LEU A 584 -31.92 21.89 33.28
C LEU A 584 -30.83 22.16 34.32
N LEU A 585 -29.78 22.90 33.97
CA LEU A 585 -28.72 23.32 34.89
C LEU A 585 -29.23 24.23 36.01
N TYR A 586 -30.07 25.21 35.68
CA TYR A 586 -30.67 26.10 36.68
C TYR A 586 -31.55 25.31 37.64
N SER A 587 -32.33 24.36 37.14
CA SER A 587 -33.20 23.51 37.95
C SER A 587 -32.41 22.55 38.84
N SER A 588 -31.26 22.03 38.37
CA SER A 588 -30.41 21.16 39.19
C SER A 588 -29.73 21.89 40.34
N VAL A 589 -29.36 23.17 40.14
CA VAL A 589 -28.78 24.01 41.20
C VAL A 589 -29.83 24.51 42.20
N ASN A 590 -31.01 24.94 41.73
CA ASN A 590 -32.04 25.56 42.59
C ASN A 590 -33.07 24.58 43.15
N ASN A 591 -33.30 23.46 42.48
CA ASN A 591 -34.27 22.43 42.87
C ASN A 591 -33.65 21.01 42.84
N PRO A 592 -32.52 20.77 43.54
CA PRO A 592 -31.77 19.52 43.46
C PRO A 592 -32.57 18.28 43.89
N GLU A 593 -33.53 18.43 44.81
CA GLU A 593 -34.38 17.33 45.29
C GLU A 593 -35.32 16.74 44.23
N THR A 594 -35.59 17.49 43.16
CA THR A 594 -36.55 17.11 42.11
C THR A 594 -35.93 16.98 40.72
N THR A 595 -34.65 17.33 40.58
CA THR A 595 -33.93 17.34 39.31
C THR A 595 -32.82 16.29 39.36
N SER A 596 -33.07 15.12 38.77
CA SER A 596 -32.06 14.06 38.64
C SER A 596 -31.29 14.22 37.32
N MET A 597 -29.95 14.14 37.38
CA MET A 597 -29.06 14.13 36.22
C MET A 597 -28.25 12.84 36.20
N SER A 598 -28.06 12.27 35.00
CA SER A 598 -27.11 11.17 34.80
C SER A 598 -25.66 11.64 35.01
N PHE A 599 -24.72 10.70 35.19
CA PHE A 599 -23.30 11.03 35.36
C PHE A 599 -22.75 11.90 34.21
N ASN A 600 -23.13 11.59 32.96
CA ASN A 600 -22.69 12.38 31.80
C ASN A 600 -23.25 13.81 31.84
N GLN A 601 -24.51 13.98 32.25
CA GLN A 601 -25.14 15.30 32.36
C GLN A 601 -24.53 16.13 33.49
N LYS A 602 -24.22 15.51 34.64
CA LYS A 602 -23.43 16.16 35.71
C LYS A 602 -22.07 16.63 35.19
N ALA A 603 -21.40 15.81 34.40
CA ALA A 603 -20.10 16.17 33.82
C ALA A 603 -20.19 17.31 32.80
N ALA A 604 -21.28 17.39 32.02
CA ALA A 604 -21.56 18.51 31.10
C ALA A 604 -21.94 19.80 31.83
N ALA A 605 -22.59 19.68 32.99
CA ALA A 605 -23.06 20.75 33.87
C ALA A 605 -21.93 21.48 34.63
N ASP A 606 -20.82 20.81 34.93
CA ASP A 606 -19.60 21.42 35.48
C ASP A 606 -18.84 22.18 34.37
N ILE A 607 -19.28 23.41 34.12
CA ILE A 607 -18.87 24.26 33.01
C ILE A 607 -17.61 25.05 33.32
N ASN A 608 -17.33 25.37 34.58
CA ASN A 608 -16.08 26.02 34.95
C ASN A 608 -14.94 25.00 35.20
N GLY A 609 -15.25 23.71 35.40
CA GLY A 609 -14.29 22.63 35.63
C GLY A 609 -13.79 22.52 37.07
N ASP A 610 -14.49 23.09 38.05
CA ASP A 610 -14.11 23.05 39.47
C ASP A 610 -14.65 21.82 40.22
N SER A 611 -15.32 20.91 39.50
CA SER A 611 -15.94 19.68 40.02
C SER A 611 -17.16 19.90 40.92
N MET A 612 -17.66 21.13 41.00
CA MET A 612 -18.95 21.45 41.61
C MET A 612 -19.97 21.78 40.51
N ILE A 613 -21.25 21.69 40.83
CA ILE A 613 -22.34 22.15 39.95
C ILE A 613 -23.06 23.24 40.74
N ASP A 614 -22.77 24.50 40.43
CA ASP A 614 -23.22 25.63 41.24
C ASP A 614 -23.67 26.85 40.39
N GLU A 615 -23.94 27.98 41.06
CA GLU A 615 -24.38 29.20 40.39
C GLU A 615 -23.36 29.77 39.40
N ASN A 616 -22.06 29.45 39.56
CA ASN A 616 -21.04 29.86 38.62
C ASN A 616 -21.25 29.18 37.27
N ASP A 617 -21.55 27.88 37.23
CA ASP A 617 -21.83 27.14 36.00
C ASP A 617 -23.03 27.70 35.26
N VAL A 618 -24.12 27.97 36.01
CA VAL A 618 -25.32 28.65 35.49
C VAL A 618 -24.92 30.00 34.87
N SER A 619 -24.08 30.79 35.56
CA SER A 619 -23.61 32.06 35.04
C SER A 619 -22.76 31.92 33.77
N TYR A 620 -21.90 30.90 33.68
CA TYR A 620 -21.07 30.66 32.50
C TYR A 620 -21.95 30.32 31.29
N LEU A 621 -22.91 29.41 31.46
CA LEU A 621 -23.82 29.02 30.38
C LEU A 621 -24.67 30.20 29.90
N LYS A 622 -25.23 30.99 30.82
CA LYS A 622 -26.02 32.17 30.49
C LYS A 622 -25.22 33.23 29.72
N LYS A 623 -23.95 33.44 30.09
CA LYS A 623 -23.04 34.36 29.38
C LYS A 623 -22.70 33.86 27.98
N PHE A 624 -22.54 32.55 27.80
CA PHE A 624 -22.34 31.94 26.49
C PHE A 624 -23.57 32.10 25.59
N LEU A 625 -24.77 31.74 26.09
CA LEU A 625 -26.02 31.83 25.32
C LEU A 625 -26.41 33.26 24.95
N SER A 626 -26.04 34.25 25.75
CA SER A 626 -26.25 35.67 25.45
C SER A 626 -25.21 36.28 24.50
N GLY A 627 -24.18 35.51 24.10
CA GLY A 627 -23.08 35.99 23.26
C GLY A 627 -22.05 36.85 24.01
N THR A 628 -22.15 36.95 25.33
CA THR A 628 -21.15 37.64 26.18
C THR A 628 -19.82 36.87 26.17
N PHE A 629 -19.90 35.54 26.16
CA PHE A 629 -18.78 34.65 25.87
C PHE A 629 -18.94 34.02 24.49
N THR A 630 -17.90 34.09 23.68
CA THR A 630 -17.86 33.46 22.35
C THR A 630 -17.45 31.99 22.42
N MET A 631 -16.90 31.53 23.55
CA MET A 631 -16.56 30.13 23.81
C MET A 631 -16.54 29.82 25.31
N LEU A 632 -16.80 28.56 25.67
CA LEU A 632 -16.59 28.04 27.02
C LEU A 632 -15.10 27.70 27.28
N PRO A 633 -14.64 27.62 28.54
CA PRO A 633 -13.22 27.40 28.89
C PRO A 633 -12.57 26.15 28.24
N SER A 634 -13.36 25.11 27.99
CA SER A 634 -13.06 24.01 27.06
C SER A 634 -14.38 23.54 26.46
N SER A 635 -14.47 23.37 25.14
CA SER A 635 -15.70 22.88 24.50
C SER A 635 -16.02 21.43 24.84
N VAL A 636 -15.03 20.61 25.20
CA VAL A 636 -15.24 19.21 25.59
C VAL A 636 -14.58 18.86 26.91
N LYS A 637 -15.17 17.91 27.64
CA LYS A 637 -14.60 17.23 28.81
C LYS A 637 -14.23 15.81 28.40
N LEU A 638 -12.96 15.46 28.58
CA LEU A 638 -12.40 14.17 28.18
C LEU A 638 -12.17 13.28 29.40
N ILE A 639 -12.62 12.03 29.33
CA ILE A 639 -12.61 11.09 30.45
C ILE A 639 -12.13 9.75 29.94
N ASN A 640 -11.06 9.20 30.51
CA ASN A 640 -10.57 7.86 30.20
C ASN A 640 -11.45 6.85 30.94
N CYS A 641 -12.27 6.10 30.21
CA CYS A 641 -13.21 5.18 30.85
C CYS A 641 -12.45 4.03 31.53
N GLY A 642 -12.76 3.73 32.78
CA GLY A 642 -12.10 2.68 33.58
C GLY A 642 -10.85 3.13 34.33
N ASP A 643 -10.33 4.32 34.06
CA ASP A 643 -9.23 4.97 34.78
C ASP A 643 -9.82 5.90 35.84
N ILE A 644 -10.02 5.34 37.03
CA ILE A 644 -10.78 5.93 38.13
C ILE A 644 -9.83 6.69 39.06
N ASN A 645 -8.59 6.24 39.19
CA ASN A 645 -7.58 6.97 39.95
C ASN A 645 -6.95 8.14 39.14
N GLN A 646 -7.25 8.23 37.84
CA GLN A 646 -6.80 9.28 36.91
C GLN A 646 -5.28 9.31 36.72
N ASP A 647 -4.62 8.15 36.80
CA ASP A 647 -3.18 8.03 36.55
C ASP A 647 -2.84 7.79 35.06
N GLY A 648 -3.88 7.68 34.22
CA GLY A 648 -3.80 7.48 32.79
C GLY A 648 -3.89 6.03 32.36
N ALA A 649 -3.67 5.05 33.25
CA ALA A 649 -3.77 3.63 32.98
C ALA A 649 -5.11 3.06 33.47
N ILE A 650 -5.49 1.89 32.94
CA ILE A 650 -6.60 1.09 33.47
C ILE A 650 -5.95 -0.16 34.07
N ASP A 651 -5.81 -0.20 35.39
CA ASP A 651 -5.11 -1.26 36.09
C ASP A 651 -5.80 -1.73 37.40
N ASN A 652 -5.08 -2.49 38.23
CA ASN A 652 -5.66 -3.03 39.45
C ASN A 652 -5.90 -1.96 40.54
N SER A 653 -5.28 -0.78 40.42
CA SER A 653 -5.49 0.37 41.29
C SER A 653 -6.90 0.93 41.09
N ASP A 654 -7.38 1.02 39.84
CA ASP A 654 -8.75 1.43 39.52
C ASP A 654 -9.77 0.44 40.05
N PHE A 655 -9.50 -0.86 39.87
CA PHE A 655 -10.33 -1.91 40.45
C PHE A 655 -10.43 -1.75 41.97
N ASN A 656 -9.31 -1.53 42.67
CA ASN A 656 -9.30 -1.40 44.13
C ASN A 656 -10.04 -0.15 44.60
N LEU A 657 -9.90 0.99 43.89
CA LEU A 657 -10.59 2.23 44.20
C LEU A 657 -12.10 2.08 44.00
N LEU A 658 -12.52 1.54 42.86
CA LEU A 658 -13.93 1.27 42.56
C LEU A 658 -14.55 0.28 43.54
N TYR A 659 -13.81 -0.79 43.85
CA TYR A 659 -14.26 -1.78 44.81
C TYR A 659 -14.45 -1.13 46.18
N SER A 660 -13.50 -0.33 46.66
CA SER A 660 -13.63 0.37 47.94
C SER A 660 -14.88 1.28 47.97
N HIS A 661 -15.12 2.03 46.90
CA HIS A 661 -16.32 2.87 46.74
C HIS A 661 -17.63 2.08 46.85
N ILE A 662 -17.71 0.93 46.18
CA ILE A 662 -18.91 0.08 46.20
C ILE A 662 -19.23 -0.45 47.61
N TYR A 663 -18.22 -0.68 48.44
CA TYR A 663 -18.41 -1.17 49.81
C TYR A 663 -18.64 -0.05 50.84
N ASP A 664 -17.98 1.10 50.66
CA ASP A 664 -18.08 2.24 51.58
C ASP A 664 -18.00 3.58 50.82
N VAL A 665 -19.15 3.99 50.32
CA VAL A 665 -19.33 5.24 49.54
C VAL A 665 -18.97 6.48 50.38
N GLU A 666 -19.16 6.45 51.70
CA GLU A 666 -18.91 7.61 52.57
C GLU A 666 -17.41 7.84 52.78
N SER A 667 -16.63 6.77 52.97
CA SER A 667 -15.17 6.91 53.17
C SER A 667 -14.39 7.00 51.86
N THR A 668 -14.97 6.57 50.74
CA THR A 668 -14.36 6.63 49.40
C THR A 668 -15.30 7.25 48.36
N PRO A 669 -15.67 8.54 48.51
CA PRO A 669 -16.53 9.21 47.55
C PRO A 669 -15.82 9.42 46.21
N LEU A 670 -16.54 9.24 45.11
CA LEU A 670 -16.07 9.54 43.76
C LEU A 670 -16.52 10.93 43.34
N ASN A 671 -15.64 11.69 42.68
CA ASN A 671 -16.04 12.95 42.04
C ASN A 671 -16.75 12.69 40.70
N ILE A 672 -17.31 13.74 40.09
CA ILE A 672 -18.10 13.65 38.84
C ILE A 672 -17.33 12.94 37.71
N ILE A 673 -16.02 13.17 37.57
CA ILE A 673 -15.21 12.51 36.53
C ILE A 673 -15.06 11.02 36.81
N GLN A 674 -14.82 10.67 38.07
CA GLN A 674 -14.68 9.29 38.51
C GLN A 674 -16.01 8.53 38.41
N GLU A 675 -17.15 9.17 38.70
CA GLU A 675 -18.47 8.57 38.49
C GLU A 675 -18.66 8.15 37.02
N VAL A 676 -18.34 9.04 36.08
CA VAL A 676 -18.44 8.74 34.63
C VAL A 676 -17.42 7.66 34.21
N ALA A 677 -16.20 7.69 34.73
CA ALA A 677 -15.18 6.69 34.43
C ALA A 677 -15.55 5.29 34.98
N SER A 678 -16.44 5.22 35.98
CA SER A 678 -16.82 4.00 36.69
C SER A 678 -18.06 3.30 36.14
N ASP A 679 -18.95 3.98 35.41
CA ASP A 679 -20.12 3.39 34.77
C ASP A 679 -19.73 2.71 33.44
N LEU A 680 -19.22 1.48 33.55
CA LEU A 680 -18.58 0.76 32.45
C LEU A 680 -19.53 -0.06 31.59
N ASN A 681 -20.79 -0.20 32.01
CA ASN A 681 -21.87 -0.80 31.23
C ASN A 681 -22.93 0.23 30.77
N GLY A 682 -22.85 1.48 31.22
CA GLY A 682 -23.74 2.57 30.83
C GLY A 682 -25.14 2.47 31.42
N ASP A 683 -25.32 1.70 32.51
CA ASP A 683 -26.64 1.51 33.14
C ASP A 683 -27.00 2.60 34.18
N GLY A 684 -26.07 3.55 34.40
CA GLY A 684 -26.25 4.66 35.32
C GLY A 684 -26.07 4.25 36.79
N ARG A 685 -25.49 3.08 37.08
CA ARG A 685 -25.19 2.60 38.42
C ARG A 685 -23.73 2.17 38.50
N ILE A 686 -23.11 2.41 39.65
CA ILE A 686 -21.73 2.02 39.92
C ILE A 686 -21.78 0.80 40.85
N VAL A 687 -21.66 -0.40 40.30
CA VAL A 687 -21.85 -1.66 41.03
C VAL A 687 -20.75 -2.68 40.72
N LEU A 688 -20.81 -3.86 41.35
CA LEU A 688 -19.81 -4.93 41.17
C LEU A 688 -19.65 -5.39 39.71
N THR A 689 -20.66 -5.16 38.85
CA THR A 689 -20.56 -5.43 37.42
C THR A 689 -19.46 -4.59 36.77
N ASP A 690 -19.34 -3.31 37.12
CA ASP A 690 -18.31 -2.40 36.60
C ASP A 690 -16.92 -2.80 37.09
N ALA A 691 -16.79 -3.10 38.38
CA ALA A 691 -15.53 -3.63 38.92
C ALA A 691 -15.12 -4.95 38.21
N SER A 692 -16.08 -5.82 37.89
CA SER A 692 -15.80 -7.02 37.10
C SER A 692 -15.33 -6.70 35.67
N ILE A 693 -15.79 -5.60 35.06
CA ILE A 693 -15.35 -5.18 33.73
C ILE A 693 -13.88 -4.76 33.77
N ILE A 694 -13.47 -3.93 34.74
CA ILE A 694 -12.04 -3.55 34.93
C ILE A 694 -11.18 -4.80 35.12
N LYS A 695 -11.63 -5.75 35.96
CA LYS A 695 -10.85 -6.97 36.20
C LYS A 695 -10.66 -7.80 34.93
N LYS A 696 -11.71 -7.97 34.12
CA LYS A 696 -11.63 -8.71 32.85
C LYS A 696 -10.75 -8.00 31.83
N TYR A 697 -10.78 -6.66 31.80
CA TYR A 697 -9.94 -5.86 30.92
C TYR A 697 -8.46 -6.01 31.28
N THR A 698 -8.12 -5.84 32.56
CA THR A 698 -6.74 -5.93 33.07
C THR A 698 -6.13 -7.32 32.96
N THR A 699 -6.94 -8.39 32.99
CA THR A 699 -6.48 -9.77 32.77
C THR A 699 -6.44 -10.19 31.30
N GLY A 700 -6.81 -9.31 30.37
CA GLY A 700 -6.88 -9.62 28.93
C GLY A 700 -8.00 -10.60 28.55
N SER A 701 -8.95 -10.85 29.45
CA SER A 701 -10.16 -11.62 29.14
C SER A 701 -11.20 -10.78 28.38
N MET A 702 -10.99 -9.47 28.30
CA MET A 702 -11.79 -8.49 27.56
C MET A 702 -10.87 -7.48 26.89
N ASN A 703 -11.04 -7.26 25.58
CA ASN A 703 -10.17 -6.39 24.78
C ASN A 703 -10.83 -5.04 24.43
N LYS A 704 -12.03 -4.75 24.93
CA LYS A 704 -12.74 -3.46 24.77
C LYS A 704 -13.72 -3.32 25.93
N LEU A 705 -13.83 -2.13 26.51
CA LEU A 705 -14.87 -1.84 27.49
C LEU A 705 -16.27 -1.87 26.81
N PRO A 706 -17.33 -2.35 27.49
CA PRO A 706 -18.67 -2.46 26.90
C PRO A 706 -19.36 -1.13 26.59
N ILE A 707 -18.88 -0.03 27.17
CA ILE A 707 -19.46 1.31 27.05
C ILE A 707 -19.66 1.68 25.57
N GLU A 708 -20.90 2.02 25.21
CA GLU A 708 -21.27 2.70 23.97
C GLU A 708 -22.02 3.99 24.29
#